data_AF-A0A2P6TNJ1-F1
#
_entry.id   AF-A0A2P6TNJ1-F1
#
_cell.length_a   1.000
_cell.length_b   1.000
_cell.length_c   1.000
_cell.angle_alpha   90.00
_cell.angle_beta   90.00
_cell.angle_gamma   90.00
#
_symmetry.space_group_name_H-M   'P 1'
#
loop_
_entity.id
_entity.type
_entity.pdbx_description
1 polymer ?
#
loop_
_entity_poly.entity_id
_entity_poly.type
_entity_poly.pdbx_seq_one_letter_code
_entity_poly.pdbx_strand_id
1 'polypeptide(L)'
;MELRRACSAAVQQGNALPALLGALLGALLTAALFGASTSLQNRAVASWLGRWGLGRAAAGLPVPAVNLRERLPWEPLLTDEEVQRAQGYYGSGHSMRRVAAKLLAGQPIKVATLGGSVTRGTGASRPAHTYASRFFQLLNASFPHRDHVFRNSGLGATTSPIFAGCTDQLVPPDVDMVVLEFTYNEAPGAGYSGAARRSFELLLRRLLHQAGPPALVMLHHYAWFMTRGDGQNAGLYYYAPEQQLTVMANYYDFPVVSMRSAVWRNMAAGVEGFRTDKVVPIHFLPHDPLAAPKGHESEYYYADPWVHPSDSGHQAMAEALMGPMQRALDELAAAGIAEGTAGAAGAAASTAAAEAAAADPRRAAAPAAGTSEAAAGSSAAAGTPAAGGAIGGGSSSSSSSSSSSSSSSSSRSRVWQDGSRHDPRIAGFLPPMIPGNSELKTISCAMQEGFEYVAVNASGFEWRPERPEGASFVEQKWGWSAFDPGDWIELELDSRAPAGANVSFGVLVWLSHLKSYEHMGLADVACVSGCTCAPAKINGRSDHRLSVPFPLQLPVSQHEQCRIRVTVSPEPGQTREHKVVLFAAVAPKTRTPLAVSSPALWVLLGALAGALLVLSSRPAPPGHPVPLRPPRGAHPHPHPEPGVPLPPHLAGFARLRERLPWEPLLTDEEVQRAQGYYGSGSAMRRVAAKLLAGQPIKVVTLGGSITRGTGATHPSRGYTSLFFSWVNATFPHSGHAFINQGIGGTTSTIFMACVEQLVPPDTDIVTLEFTYNDERDGGYTKPSRQAFEQLLRKLLRLPSSPALVLLHHYAWGASYGPGHGKGLYFFPPEQELTTIATFYDVPVVSLRSAVWRNLAAGIEGFQLDKIVPNKPDSGPTVAAPQERHKYFFADFYLHPSDQGHKALAEALAGPLMRALGEAAAERAAAAAAAAAATAGEAVALEQGPPSSLPPGHGEDGGSASLTTSANGGDEAVGSSSDTSSSSSTAGSNGTGSSGSAGSSSSAGSESGSGSISSGFFGTVRRDPRLEGLPPPMIPGNQEVTTVSCYIQQSFEPAVRNSSGSFAWRPERPAAADFVAQKWAWSGFTPGDWIELELDTRAPAPPGKPPPAGNSLVWLTSLRSYQHMGVASLACVSGCGCKPSRIDATTPHLLSLFMPFVFEVTQHEHCRIRITILPDAGQVPSGEHKFAVNAVVVARKPA
;
A
#
# COMPACT_ATOMS: atom_id res chain seq x y z
N MET A 1 10.37 -18.24 -54.51
CA MET A 1 10.22 -18.79 -55.88
C MET A 1 9.35 -20.05 -55.93
N GLU A 2 9.23 -20.80 -54.82
CA GLU A 2 8.60 -22.12 -54.78
C GLU A 2 7.07 -22.12 -55.01
N LEU A 3 6.33 -21.04 -54.70
CA LEU A 3 4.90 -20.94 -55.04
C LEU A 3 4.60 -21.17 -56.53
N ARG A 4 5.55 -20.87 -57.44
CA ARG A 4 5.40 -21.17 -58.88
C ARG A 4 5.49 -22.66 -59.22
N ARG A 5 6.14 -23.49 -58.39
CA ARG A 5 6.15 -24.95 -58.57
C ARG A 5 4.85 -25.59 -58.08
N ALA A 6 4.32 -25.13 -56.95
CA ALA A 6 3.04 -25.62 -56.40
C ALA A 6 1.86 -25.41 -57.38
N CYS A 7 1.76 -24.24 -58.00
CA CYS A 7 0.65 -23.95 -58.93
C CYS A 7 0.66 -24.81 -60.20
N SER A 8 1.81 -25.34 -60.62
CA SER A 8 1.90 -26.14 -61.86
C SER A 8 1.37 -27.57 -61.72
N ALA A 9 1.25 -28.09 -60.49
CA ALA A 9 0.76 -29.45 -60.24
C ALA A 9 -0.78 -29.52 -60.13
N ALA A 10 -1.41 -28.45 -59.64
CA ALA A 10 -2.85 -28.42 -59.35
C ALA A 10 -3.76 -28.38 -60.60
N VAL A 11 -3.21 -28.18 -61.81
CA VAL A 11 -3.99 -27.99 -63.05
C VAL A 11 -4.30 -29.31 -63.77
N GLN A 12 -3.65 -30.43 -63.42
CA GLN A 12 -3.85 -31.72 -64.09
C GLN A 12 -4.97 -32.61 -63.50
N GLN A 13 -5.63 -32.21 -62.41
CA GLN A 13 -6.74 -32.96 -61.81
C GLN A 13 -7.97 -32.07 -61.64
N GLY A 14 -8.78 -31.97 -62.68
CA GLY A 14 -9.91 -31.04 -62.75
C GLY A 14 -11.13 -31.50 -61.95
N ASN A 15 -11.40 -30.87 -60.80
CA ASN A 15 -12.73 -30.79 -60.17
C ASN A 15 -12.77 -29.70 -59.07
N ALA A 16 -12.96 -28.42 -59.43
CA ALA A 16 -12.92 -27.31 -58.45
C ALA A 16 -13.80 -26.07 -58.76
N LEU A 17 -14.72 -26.12 -59.73
CA LEU A 17 -15.48 -24.92 -60.12
C LEU A 17 -16.36 -24.28 -59.01
N PRO A 18 -17.01 -25.03 -58.09
CA PRO A 18 -17.78 -24.42 -57.01
C PRO A 18 -16.94 -23.66 -55.98
N ALA A 19 -15.74 -24.18 -55.65
CA ALA A 19 -14.88 -23.62 -54.62
C ALA A 19 -14.28 -22.26 -55.03
N LEU A 20 -13.93 -22.11 -56.31
CA LEU A 20 -13.38 -20.87 -56.86
C LEU A 20 -14.37 -19.71 -56.86
N LEU A 21 -15.67 -19.96 -57.12
CA LEU A 21 -16.71 -18.93 -56.98
C LEU A 21 -16.88 -18.50 -55.52
N GLY A 22 -16.90 -19.46 -54.58
CA GLY A 22 -17.00 -19.18 -53.15
C GLY A 22 -15.84 -18.30 -52.64
N ALA A 23 -14.61 -18.59 -53.06
CA ALA A 23 -13.44 -17.79 -52.72
C ALA A 23 -13.49 -16.36 -53.30
N LEU A 24 -13.94 -16.20 -54.55
CA LEU A 24 -14.06 -14.88 -55.19
C LEU A 24 -15.16 -14.00 -54.57
N LEU A 25 -16.32 -14.58 -54.26
CA LEU A 25 -17.39 -13.87 -53.52
C LEU A 25 -16.96 -13.53 -52.09
N GLY A 26 -16.24 -14.43 -51.40
CA GLY A 26 -15.66 -14.16 -50.08
C GLY A 26 -14.66 -12.99 -50.10
N ALA A 27 -13.76 -12.97 -51.09
CA ALA A 27 -12.76 -11.91 -51.26
C ALA A 27 -13.40 -10.54 -51.62
N LEU A 28 -14.46 -10.54 -52.42
CA LEU A 28 -15.18 -9.30 -52.75
C LEU A 28 -16.00 -8.76 -51.57
N LEU A 29 -16.60 -9.63 -50.74
CA LEU A 29 -17.26 -9.18 -49.51
C LEU A 29 -16.26 -8.62 -48.48
N THR A 30 -15.10 -9.25 -48.28
CA THR A 30 -14.09 -8.71 -47.35
C THR A 30 -13.49 -7.41 -47.85
N ALA A 31 -13.24 -7.26 -49.16
CA ALA A 31 -12.80 -5.99 -49.74
C ALA A 31 -13.83 -4.86 -49.52
N ALA A 32 -15.13 -5.15 -49.64
CA ALA A 32 -16.20 -4.17 -49.38
C ALA A 32 -16.38 -3.82 -47.90
N LEU A 33 -16.04 -4.73 -46.98
CA LEU A 33 -16.24 -4.54 -45.53
C LEU A 33 -15.11 -3.75 -44.84
N PHE A 34 -13.91 -3.69 -45.42
CA PHE A 34 -12.78 -2.92 -44.86
C PHE A 34 -12.73 -1.45 -45.32
N GLY A 35 -13.74 -0.97 -46.07
CA GLY A 35 -13.72 0.32 -46.77
C GLY A 35 -14.55 1.48 -46.19
N ALA A 36 -15.15 1.36 -44.99
CA ALA A 36 -15.98 2.43 -44.41
C ALA A 36 -15.99 2.45 -42.86
N SER A 37 -16.48 3.56 -42.29
CA SER A 37 -16.36 3.91 -40.86
C SER A 37 -17.14 3.00 -39.89
N THR A 38 -16.47 2.63 -38.80
CA THR A 38 -16.95 1.68 -37.79
C THR A 38 -17.79 2.32 -36.68
N SER A 39 -19.11 2.27 -36.81
CA SER A 39 -20.03 2.46 -35.65
C SER A 39 -21.39 1.77 -35.79
N LEU A 40 -21.95 1.70 -37.02
CA LEU A 40 -23.34 1.26 -37.23
C LEU A 40 -23.51 -0.27 -37.45
N GLN A 41 -22.49 -0.98 -37.92
CA GLN A 41 -22.63 -2.38 -38.36
C GLN A 41 -22.72 -3.42 -37.23
N ASN A 42 -22.19 -3.14 -36.02
CA ASN A 42 -22.18 -4.11 -34.91
C ASN A 42 -23.60 -4.60 -34.52
N ARG A 43 -24.63 -3.75 -34.67
CA ARG A 43 -26.04 -4.14 -34.43
C ARG A 43 -26.57 -5.09 -35.51
N ALA A 44 -26.17 -4.93 -36.76
CA ALA A 44 -26.63 -5.78 -37.86
C ALA A 44 -26.08 -7.20 -37.72
N VAL A 45 -24.76 -7.34 -37.49
CA VAL A 45 -24.08 -8.64 -37.33
C VAL A 45 -24.61 -9.40 -36.10
N ALA A 46 -24.79 -8.73 -34.96
CA ALA A 46 -25.41 -9.33 -33.78
C ALA A 46 -26.84 -9.85 -34.06
N SER A 47 -27.65 -9.08 -34.81
CA SER A 47 -29.00 -9.49 -35.21
C SER A 47 -29.04 -10.65 -36.22
N TRP A 48 -27.91 -10.95 -36.87
CA TRP A 48 -27.79 -12.03 -37.84
C TRP A 48 -27.30 -13.32 -37.15
N LEU A 49 -26.24 -13.23 -36.34
CA LEU A 49 -25.74 -14.35 -35.52
C LEU A 49 -26.79 -14.83 -34.48
N GLY A 50 -27.57 -13.91 -33.92
CA GLY A 50 -28.68 -14.25 -33.03
C GLY A 50 -29.84 -14.98 -33.73
N ARG A 51 -29.95 -14.90 -35.07
CA ARG A 51 -31.00 -15.58 -35.86
C ARG A 51 -30.69 -17.04 -36.20
N TRP A 52 -29.44 -17.48 -36.00
CA TRP A 52 -28.99 -18.85 -36.26
C TRP A 52 -28.64 -19.63 -34.98
N GLY A 53 -28.95 -19.10 -33.79
CA GLY A 53 -28.66 -19.73 -32.49
C GLY A 53 -27.19 -19.72 -32.06
N LEU A 54 -26.25 -19.67 -33.02
CA LEU A 54 -24.80 -19.67 -32.81
C LEU A 54 -24.30 -18.54 -31.88
N GLY A 55 -25.05 -17.44 -31.75
CA GLY A 55 -24.74 -16.33 -30.84
C GLY A 55 -24.70 -16.67 -29.34
N ARG A 56 -25.05 -17.90 -28.92
CA ARG A 56 -24.89 -18.37 -27.52
C ARG A 56 -23.73 -19.36 -27.28
N ALA A 57 -23.07 -19.87 -28.32
CA ALA A 57 -22.06 -20.93 -28.16
C ALA A 57 -20.65 -20.44 -27.74
N ALA A 58 -20.37 -19.13 -27.85
CA ALA A 58 -19.05 -18.56 -27.55
C ALA A 58 -18.98 -17.82 -26.18
N ALA A 59 -20.13 -17.51 -25.57
CA ALA A 59 -20.20 -16.83 -24.28
C ALA A 59 -20.24 -17.85 -23.14
N GLY A 60 -19.07 -18.33 -22.72
CA GLY A 60 -18.95 -19.35 -21.67
C GLY A 60 -17.69 -20.22 -21.70
N LEU A 61 -16.80 -20.05 -22.70
CA LEU A 61 -15.46 -20.64 -22.64
C LEU A 61 -14.68 -20.02 -21.46
N PRO A 62 -14.05 -20.81 -20.57
CA PRO A 62 -13.23 -20.27 -19.50
C PRO A 62 -12.08 -19.43 -20.06
N VAL A 63 -11.81 -18.28 -19.45
CA VAL A 63 -10.55 -17.56 -19.68
C VAL A 63 -9.42 -18.49 -19.21
N PRO A 64 -8.46 -18.86 -20.08
CA PRO A 64 -7.42 -19.80 -19.70
C PRO A 64 -6.53 -19.17 -18.63
N ALA A 65 -6.27 -19.92 -17.55
CA ALA A 65 -5.31 -19.50 -16.54
C ALA A 65 -3.92 -19.42 -17.17
N VAL A 66 -3.27 -18.25 -17.05
CA VAL A 66 -1.92 -18.02 -17.58
C VAL A 66 -0.98 -17.83 -16.40
N ASN A 67 -0.12 -18.81 -16.15
CA ASN A 67 1.02 -18.64 -15.27
C ASN A 67 2.18 -17.99 -16.05
N LEU A 68 2.58 -16.79 -15.64
CA LEU A 68 3.70 -16.05 -16.22
C LEU A 68 5.06 -16.64 -15.78
N ARG A 69 5.15 -17.30 -14.62
CA ARG A 69 6.38 -17.92 -14.12
C ARG A 69 6.85 -19.03 -15.06
N GLU A 70 5.92 -19.85 -15.53
CA GLU A 70 6.13 -20.90 -16.54
C GLU A 70 6.52 -20.37 -17.93
N ARG A 71 6.48 -19.04 -18.13
CA ARG A 71 6.82 -18.35 -19.39
C ARG A 71 8.02 -17.40 -19.26
N LEU A 72 8.75 -17.45 -18.14
CA LEU A 72 10.03 -16.76 -17.99
C LEU A 72 11.05 -17.37 -18.97
N PRO A 73 11.70 -16.57 -19.84
CA PRO A 73 12.71 -17.08 -20.78
C PRO A 73 14.09 -17.28 -20.13
N TRP A 74 14.13 -17.52 -18.82
CA TRP A 74 15.31 -17.75 -17.99
C TRP A 74 14.90 -18.46 -16.68
N GLU A 75 15.84 -19.11 -15.99
CA GLU A 75 15.58 -19.75 -14.69
C GLU A 75 15.20 -18.73 -13.61
N PRO A 76 14.06 -18.88 -12.90
CA PRO A 76 13.58 -17.88 -11.94
C PRO A 76 14.52 -17.70 -10.73
N LEU A 77 14.90 -16.45 -10.46
CA LEU A 77 15.75 -16.08 -9.32
C LEU A 77 14.93 -15.81 -8.04
N LEU A 78 13.69 -15.32 -8.17
CA LEU A 78 12.73 -15.10 -7.11
C LEU A 78 11.74 -16.25 -6.97
N THR A 79 11.48 -16.65 -5.74
CA THR A 79 10.40 -17.56 -5.36
C THR A 79 9.04 -16.87 -5.42
N ASP A 80 7.95 -17.64 -5.47
CA ASP A 80 6.60 -17.05 -5.54
C ASP A 80 6.25 -16.21 -4.32
N GLU A 81 6.73 -16.59 -3.13
CA GLU A 81 6.59 -15.76 -1.95
C GLU A 81 7.38 -14.45 -2.05
N GLU A 82 8.56 -14.45 -2.67
CA GLU A 82 9.35 -13.22 -2.85
C GLU A 82 8.70 -12.28 -3.87
N VAL A 83 8.07 -12.81 -4.93
CA VAL A 83 7.25 -12.01 -5.86
C VAL A 83 5.96 -11.51 -5.19
N GLN A 84 5.33 -12.29 -4.32
CA GLN A 84 4.16 -11.85 -3.53
C GLN A 84 4.53 -10.77 -2.50
N ARG A 85 5.65 -10.95 -1.78
CA ARG A 85 6.25 -9.93 -0.89
C ARG A 85 6.70 -8.69 -1.65
N ALA A 86 7.11 -8.83 -2.91
CA ALA A 86 7.43 -7.69 -3.76
C ALA A 86 6.22 -6.78 -4.00
N GLN A 87 4.98 -7.30 -4.01
CA GLN A 87 3.77 -6.50 -4.24
C GLN A 87 3.41 -5.65 -3.01
N GLY A 88 4.16 -4.57 -2.82
CA GLY A 88 4.02 -3.58 -1.75
C GLY A 88 2.61 -2.99 -1.65
N TYR A 89 1.94 -2.78 -2.79
CA TYR A 89 0.53 -2.38 -2.91
C TYR A 89 -0.02 -2.84 -4.27
N TYR A 90 -1.34 -2.98 -4.39
CA TYR A 90 -2.00 -3.32 -5.66
C TYR A 90 -3.14 -2.36 -6.05
N GLY A 91 -3.80 -1.76 -5.05
CA GLY A 91 -5.01 -0.96 -5.27
C GLY A 91 -6.20 -1.81 -5.72
N SER A 92 -7.09 -1.18 -6.48
CA SER A 92 -8.27 -1.80 -7.10
C SER A 92 -7.94 -2.74 -8.25
N GLY A 93 -6.69 -2.75 -8.77
CA GLY A 93 -6.27 -3.55 -9.93
C GLY A 93 -6.90 -3.18 -11.27
N HIS A 94 -7.84 -2.22 -11.31
CA HIS A 94 -8.67 -1.91 -12.48
C HIS A 94 -7.84 -1.67 -13.76
N SER A 95 -6.78 -0.85 -13.65
CA SER A 95 -5.91 -0.51 -14.77
C SER A 95 -5.06 -1.70 -15.25
N MET A 96 -4.59 -2.55 -14.34
CA MET A 96 -3.87 -3.78 -14.68
C MET A 96 -4.79 -4.80 -15.37
N ARG A 97 -6.02 -5.00 -14.86
CA ARG A 97 -7.02 -5.86 -15.51
C ARG A 97 -7.35 -5.40 -16.93
N ARG A 98 -7.37 -4.08 -17.20
CA ARG A 98 -7.53 -3.55 -18.56
C ARG A 98 -6.37 -3.96 -19.50
N VAL A 99 -5.13 -3.91 -19.04
CA VAL A 99 -3.95 -4.32 -19.85
C VAL A 99 -3.90 -5.85 -20.00
N ALA A 100 -4.18 -6.60 -18.93
CA ALA A 100 -4.26 -8.07 -18.96
C ALA A 100 -5.35 -8.58 -19.92
N ALA A 101 -6.53 -7.96 -19.92
CA ALA A 101 -7.61 -8.27 -20.86
C ALA A 101 -7.21 -7.95 -22.33
N LYS A 102 -6.46 -6.87 -22.56
CA LYS A 102 -5.94 -6.51 -23.89
C LYS A 102 -4.93 -7.55 -24.40
N LEU A 103 -4.04 -8.04 -23.53
CA LEU A 103 -3.09 -9.12 -23.81
C LEU A 103 -3.78 -10.47 -24.07
N LEU A 104 -4.75 -10.85 -23.23
CA LEU A 104 -5.57 -12.06 -23.42
C LEU A 104 -6.40 -12.03 -24.71
N ALA A 105 -6.81 -10.84 -25.16
CA ALA A 105 -7.47 -10.62 -26.45
C ALA A 105 -6.50 -10.58 -27.65
N GLY A 106 -5.20 -10.83 -27.44
CA GLY A 106 -4.18 -10.85 -28.49
C GLY A 106 -3.89 -9.49 -29.14
N GLN A 107 -4.19 -8.38 -28.44
CA GLN A 107 -4.03 -7.02 -28.98
C GLN A 107 -2.69 -6.40 -28.57
N PRO A 108 -2.06 -5.57 -29.43
CA PRO A 108 -0.76 -4.97 -29.13
C PRO A 108 -0.82 -3.97 -27.96
N ILE A 109 0.00 -4.18 -26.95
CA ILE A 109 0.29 -3.18 -25.91
C ILE A 109 1.49 -2.27 -26.25
N LYS A 110 1.44 -1.04 -25.71
CA LYS A 110 2.55 -0.08 -25.66
C LYS A 110 3.03 0.09 -24.21
N VAL A 111 4.30 -0.19 -23.94
CA VAL A 111 4.91 -0.12 -22.59
C VAL A 111 6.03 0.91 -22.58
N ALA A 112 6.07 1.76 -21.55
CA ALA A 112 7.18 2.67 -21.28
C ALA A 112 7.77 2.50 -19.87
N THR A 113 9.04 2.86 -19.68
CA THR A 113 9.67 2.94 -18.36
C THR A 113 10.32 4.30 -18.14
N LEU A 114 9.97 4.96 -17.02
CA LEU A 114 10.53 6.24 -16.60
C LEU A 114 11.28 6.07 -15.28
N GLY A 115 12.46 6.68 -15.18
CA GLY A 115 13.26 6.60 -13.95
C GLY A 115 14.74 6.87 -14.14
N GLY A 116 15.53 6.42 -13.16
CA GLY A 116 16.95 6.78 -13.03
C GLY A 116 17.93 6.06 -13.96
N SER A 117 19.18 5.96 -13.51
CA SER A 117 20.23 5.15 -14.16
C SER A 117 19.95 3.65 -14.05
N VAL A 118 19.28 3.19 -12.99
CA VAL A 118 18.82 1.81 -12.87
C VAL A 118 17.77 1.52 -13.95
N THR A 119 16.76 2.38 -14.13
CA THR A 119 15.84 2.32 -15.29
C THR A 119 16.55 2.30 -16.64
N ARG A 120 17.56 3.17 -16.84
CA ARG A 120 18.36 3.18 -18.08
C ARG A 120 19.05 1.82 -18.34
N GLY A 121 19.39 1.09 -17.28
CA GLY A 121 20.06 -0.21 -17.35
C GLY A 121 21.50 -0.21 -16.84
N THR A 122 21.97 0.86 -16.21
CA THR A 122 23.31 0.89 -15.61
C THR A 122 23.44 -0.24 -14.58
N GLY A 123 24.55 -0.99 -14.67
CA GLY A 123 24.83 -2.19 -13.88
C GLY A 123 24.55 -3.52 -14.59
N ALA A 124 23.69 -3.54 -15.62
CA ALA A 124 23.56 -4.70 -16.50
C ALA A 124 24.76 -4.84 -17.46
N SER A 125 25.15 -6.07 -17.80
CA SER A 125 26.24 -6.34 -18.75
C SER A 125 25.89 -6.00 -20.20
N ARG A 126 24.59 -5.93 -20.53
CA ARG A 126 24.07 -5.64 -21.87
C ARG A 126 22.64 -5.09 -21.83
N PRO A 127 22.18 -4.28 -22.81
CA PRO A 127 20.83 -3.70 -22.83
C PRO A 127 19.68 -4.72 -22.70
N ALA A 128 19.88 -5.94 -23.20
CA ALA A 128 18.91 -7.04 -23.10
C ALA A 128 18.72 -7.58 -21.67
N HIS A 129 19.68 -7.40 -20.77
CA HIS A 129 19.64 -7.91 -19.40
C HIS A 129 19.05 -6.94 -18.36
N THR A 130 18.85 -5.67 -18.75
CA THR A 130 18.21 -4.65 -17.91
C THR A 130 16.80 -5.07 -17.49
N TYR A 131 16.35 -4.68 -16.30
CA TYR A 131 15.04 -5.13 -15.79
C TYR A 131 13.89 -4.74 -16.73
N ALA A 132 13.98 -3.57 -17.36
CA ALA A 132 12.96 -3.05 -18.26
C ALA A 132 12.87 -3.89 -19.55
N SER A 133 14.02 -4.22 -20.15
CA SER A 133 14.09 -5.12 -21.31
C SER A 133 13.60 -6.53 -20.95
N ARG A 134 14.03 -7.08 -19.81
CA ARG A 134 13.63 -8.40 -19.32
C ARG A 134 12.12 -8.48 -19.07
N PHE A 135 11.52 -7.50 -18.39
CA PHE A 135 10.08 -7.47 -18.15
C PHE A 135 9.27 -7.44 -19.46
N PHE A 136 9.71 -6.67 -20.46
CA PHE A 136 9.09 -6.68 -21.77
C PHE A 136 9.31 -7.99 -22.55
N GLN A 137 10.47 -8.64 -22.41
CA GLN A 137 10.71 -9.99 -22.95
C GLN A 137 9.73 -11.02 -22.37
N LEU A 138 9.48 -11.01 -21.06
CA LEU A 138 8.48 -11.86 -20.41
C LEU A 138 7.07 -11.61 -20.98
N LEU A 139 6.66 -10.34 -21.11
CA LEU A 139 5.34 -10.01 -21.68
C LEU A 139 5.23 -10.49 -23.14
N ASN A 140 6.28 -10.31 -23.95
CA ASN A 140 6.26 -10.70 -25.36
C ASN A 140 6.45 -12.21 -25.60
N ALA A 141 7.12 -12.93 -24.69
CA ALA A 141 7.14 -14.40 -24.67
C ALA A 141 5.79 -14.97 -24.24
N SER A 142 5.12 -14.32 -23.27
CA SER A 142 3.81 -14.73 -22.75
C SER A 142 2.67 -14.46 -23.72
N PHE A 143 2.74 -13.34 -24.45
CA PHE A 143 1.74 -12.86 -25.40
C PHE A 143 2.43 -12.32 -26.67
N PRO A 144 2.84 -13.17 -27.62
CA PRO A 144 3.60 -12.72 -28.78
C PRO A 144 2.76 -11.86 -29.73
N HIS A 145 3.13 -10.59 -29.92
CA HIS A 145 2.50 -9.73 -30.93
C HIS A 145 3.52 -8.79 -31.60
N ARG A 146 3.61 -8.84 -32.93
CA ARG A 146 4.64 -8.11 -33.70
C ARG A 146 4.59 -6.58 -33.53
N ASP A 147 3.39 -6.04 -33.33
CA ASP A 147 3.13 -4.59 -33.21
C ASP A 147 3.21 -4.09 -31.75
N HIS A 148 3.83 -4.87 -30.85
CA HIS A 148 4.18 -4.42 -29.50
C HIS A 148 5.24 -3.32 -29.53
N VAL A 149 5.07 -2.30 -28.68
CA VAL A 149 6.02 -1.19 -28.55
C VAL A 149 6.57 -1.12 -27.14
N PHE A 150 7.89 -1.09 -27.03
CA PHE A 150 8.61 -0.86 -25.78
C PHE A 150 9.45 0.41 -25.89
N ARG A 151 9.39 1.27 -24.87
CA ARG A 151 10.22 2.47 -24.76
C ARG A 151 10.84 2.62 -23.37
N ASN A 152 12.13 2.32 -23.26
CA ASN A 152 12.90 2.72 -22.10
C ASN A 152 13.32 4.19 -22.23
N SER A 153 12.88 5.03 -21.30
CA SER A 153 13.21 6.46 -21.23
C SER A 153 14.00 6.80 -19.94
N GLY A 154 14.85 5.88 -19.47
CA GLY A 154 15.67 6.03 -18.26
C GLY A 154 16.77 7.10 -18.35
N LEU A 155 16.76 8.05 -17.42
CA LEU A 155 17.68 9.19 -17.39
C LEU A 155 18.59 9.12 -16.16
N GLY A 156 19.89 8.92 -16.41
CA GLY A 156 20.88 8.72 -15.35
C GLY A 156 20.94 9.89 -14.38
N ALA A 157 20.96 9.59 -13.07
CA ALA A 157 20.96 10.56 -11.99
C ALA A 157 19.83 11.63 -12.02
N THR A 158 18.73 11.39 -12.75
CA THR A 158 17.67 12.38 -12.98
C THR A 158 16.47 12.16 -12.06
N THR A 159 15.86 13.25 -11.60
CA THR A 159 14.72 13.25 -10.66
C THR A 159 13.39 13.57 -11.36
N SER A 160 12.25 13.35 -10.68
CA SER A 160 10.92 13.49 -11.30
C SER A 160 10.56 14.86 -11.92
N PRO A 161 11.11 16.03 -11.52
CA PRO A 161 10.86 17.32 -12.20
C PRO A 161 11.05 17.30 -13.72
N ILE A 162 12.15 16.72 -14.23
CA ILE A 162 12.40 16.69 -15.68
C ILE A 162 11.36 15.79 -16.37
N PHE A 163 11.02 14.66 -15.77
CA PHE A 163 9.99 13.76 -16.29
C PHE A 163 8.58 14.37 -16.29
N ALA A 164 8.20 15.10 -15.24
CA ALA A 164 6.91 15.81 -15.16
C ALA A 164 6.81 16.93 -16.19
N GLY A 165 7.93 17.62 -16.44
CA GLY A 165 8.06 18.67 -17.45
C GLY A 165 7.93 18.16 -18.88
N CYS A 166 8.58 17.03 -19.18
CA CYS A 166 8.85 16.57 -20.52
C CYS A 166 8.14 15.24 -20.88
N THR A 167 7.09 14.88 -20.13
CA THR A 167 6.37 13.59 -20.26
C THR A 167 5.97 13.28 -21.71
N ASP A 168 5.47 14.28 -22.44
CA ASP A 168 4.96 14.13 -23.82
C ASP A 168 6.09 13.83 -24.84
N GLN A 169 7.35 14.14 -24.52
CA GLN A 169 8.52 13.73 -25.32
C GLN A 169 9.01 12.33 -24.93
N LEU A 170 8.87 11.96 -23.65
CA LEU A 170 9.44 10.73 -23.06
C LEU A 170 8.49 9.52 -23.12
N VAL A 171 7.18 9.74 -23.29
CA VAL A 171 6.11 8.73 -23.22
C VAL A 171 5.18 8.86 -24.43
N PRO A 172 4.82 7.76 -25.12
CA PRO A 172 3.81 7.80 -26.20
C PRO A 172 2.45 8.33 -25.70
N PRO A 173 1.71 9.10 -26.52
CA PRO A 173 0.42 9.69 -26.11
C PRO A 173 -0.74 8.69 -25.97
N ASP A 174 -0.51 7.44 -26.40
CA ASP A 174 -1.44 6.32 -26.38
C ASP A 174 -0.81 5.05 -25.74
N VAL A 175 0.03 5.26 -24.73
CA VAL A 175 0.69 4.19 -23.97
C VAL A 175 -0.30 3.40 -23.10
N ASP A 176 -0.18 2.07 -23.06
CA ASP A 176 -1.04 1.21 -22.24
C ASP A 176 -0.52 1.03 -20.80
N MET A 177 0.80 1.01 -20.62
CA MET A 177 1.45 0.75 -19.33
C MET A 177 2.72 1.58 -19.14
N VAL A 178 2.92 2.16 -17.95
CA VAL A 178 4.14 2.89 -17.58
C VAL A 178 4.69 2.40 -16.24
N VAL A 179 5.93 1.92 -16.22
CA VAL A 179 6.67 1.63 -14.98
C VAL A 179 7.43 2.88 -14.54
N LEU A 180 7.38 3.20 -13.24
CA LEU A 180 7.97 4.38 -12.63
C LEU A 180 8.99 3.96 -11.55
N GLU A 181 10.27 4.28 -11.72
CA GLU A 181 11.35 3.89 -10.81
C GLU A 181 12.17 5.13 -10.42
N PHE A 182 11.96 5.62 -9.20
CA PHE A 182 12.46 6.94 -8.78
C PHE A 182 12.95 7.00 -7.33
N THR A 183 12.79 5.91 -6.56
CA THR A 183 12.93 5.91 -5.09
C THR A 183 14.19 6.60 -4.60
N TYR A 184 15.31 6.35 -5.28
CA TYR A 184 16.63 6.78 -4.84
C TYR A 184 17.15 8.04 -5.56
N ASN A 185 16.58 8.38 -6.72
CA ASN A 185 16.85 9.67 -7.35
C ASN A 185 16.15 10.80 -6.60
N GLU A 186 14.94 10.55 -6.11
CA GLU A 186 14.17 11.52 -5.33
C GLU A 186 14.84 11.88 -3.99
N ALA A 187 14.90 13.18 -3.69
CA ALA A 187 15.65 13.70 -2.55
C ALA A 187 15.22 13.09 -1.19
N PRO A 188 16.14 12.50 -0.41
CA PRO A 188 15.85 12.04 0.94
C PRO A 188 15.49 13.23 1.85
N GLY A 189 14.55 13.01 2.79
CA GLY A 189 14.09 14.05 3.72
C GLY A 189 13.13 15.09 3.13
N ALA A 190 12.84 15.07 1.82
CA ALA A 190 11.86 15.97 1.22
C ALA A 190 10.44 15.69 1.78
N GLY A 191 9.82 16.70 2.42
CA GLY A 191 8.42 16.61 2.84
C GLY A 191 7.44 16.65 1.68
N TYR A 192 6.20 16.14 1.87
CA TYR A 192 5.14 16.11 0.86
C TYR A 192 4.85 17.47 0.20
N SER A 193 4.95 18.57 0.94
CA SER A 193 4.74 19.94 0.42
C SER A 193 5.91 20.49 -0.39
N GLY A 194 7.08 19.83 -0.37
CA GLY A 194 8.32 20.27 -1.01
C GLY A 194 8.36 20.03 -2.53
N ALA A 195 9.29 20.73 -3.20
CA ALA A 195 9.37 20.79 -4.66
C ALA A 195 9.50 19.41 -5.35
N ALA A 196 10.29 18.49 -4.80
CA ALA A 196 10.44 17.13 -5.34
C ALA A 196 9.09 16.38 -5.37
N ARG A 197 8.40 16.32 -4.22
CA ARG A 197 7.10 15.63 -4.09
C ARG A 197 5.98 16.28 -4.89
N ARG A 198 5.97 17.60 -4.98
CA ARG A 198 5.07 18.34 -5.89
C ARG A 198 5.31 17.95 -7.34
N SER A 199 6.58 17.85 -7.76
CA SER A 199 6.95 17.47 -9.12
C SER A 199 6.62 16.01 -9.44
N PHE A 200 6.84 15.10 -8.48
CA PHE A 200 6.47 13.70 -8.62
C PHE A 200 4.97 13.51 -8.85
N GLU A 201 4.14 14.19 -8.04
CA GLU A 201 2.70 14.16 -8.25
C GLU A 201 2.30 14.77 -9.60
N LEU A 202 2.94 15.84 -10.07
CA LEU A 202 2.67 16.41 -11.39
C LEU A 202 2.98 15.41 -12.54
N LEU A 203 4.01 14.57 -12.41
CA LEU A 203 4.25 13.46 -13.33
C LEU A 203 3.10 12.43 -13.29
N LEU A 204 2.69 11.97 -12.11
CA LEU A 204 1.58 11.01 -11.97
C LEU A 204 0.30 11.55 -12.61
N ARG A 205 -0.06 12.79 -12.29
CA ARG A 205 -1.27 13.43 -12.81
C ARG A 205 -1.23 13.56 -14.34
N ARG A 206 -0.09 13.94 -14.92
CA ARG A 206 0.01 14.13 -16.38
C ARG A 206 -0.15 12.84 -17.17
N LEU A 207 0.40 11.74 -16.64
CA LEU A 207 0.17 10.41 -17.19
C LEU A 207 -1.32 10.03 -17.08
N LEU A 208 -1.94 10.27 -15.92
CA LEU A 208 -3.35 9.92 -15.68
C LEU A 208 -4.36 10.81 -16.43
N HIS A 209 -4.01 12.03 -16.82
CA HIS A 209 -4.85 12.90 -17.66
C HIS A 209 -4.68 12.64 -19.18
N GLN A 210 -3.89 11.64 -19.61
CA GLN A 210 -3.79 11.26 -21.02
C GLN A 210 -5.14 10.75 -21.58
N ALA A 211 -5.33 10.89 -22.89
CA ALA A 211 -6.61 10.64 -23.56
C ALA A 211 -7.10 9.18 -23.45
N GLY A 212 -6.18 8.24 -23.27
CA GLY A 212 -6.42 6.95 -22.63
C GLY A 212 -5.34 6.79 -21.54
N PRO A 213 -5.69 6.80 -20.24
CA PRO A 213 -4.67 6.74 -19.19
C PRO A 213 -4.03 5.35 -19.11
N PRO A 214 -2.69 5.25 -18.98
CA PRO A 214 -2.02 3.97 -18.79
C PRO A 214 -2.33 3.32 -17.45
N ALA A 215 -2.02 2.02 -17.35
CA ALA A 215 -1.73 1.40 -16.08
C ALA A 215 -0.34 1.88 -15.59
N LEU A 216 -0.31 2.50 -14.41
CA LEU A 216 0.95 2.86 -13.76
C LEU A 216 1.39 1.70 -12.85
N VAL A 217 2.69 1.46 -12.75
CA VAL A 217 3.28 0.59 -11.71
C VAL A 217 4.49 1.31 -11.11
N MET A 218 4.51 1.48 -9.80
CA MET A 218 5.70 1.95 -9.09
C MET A 218 6.66 0.78 -8.92
N LEU A 219 7.93 0.97 -9.26
CA LEU A 219 9.01 0.05 -8.91
C LEU A 219 9.96 0.73 -7.94
N HIS A 220 9.98 0.25 -6.72
CA HIS A 220 10.93 0.66 -5.70
C HIS A 220 12.15 -0.27 -5.73
N HIS A 221 13.15 0.13 -6.52
CA HIS A 221 14.51 -0.37 -6.38
C HIS A 221 15.04 -0.09 -4.95
N TYR A 222 15.97 -0.92 -4.47
CA TYR A 222 16.61 -0.81 -3.17
C TYR A 222 18.13 -0.70 -3.31
N ALA A 223 18.75 0.20 -2.53
CA ALA A 223 20.16 0.61 -2.66
C ALA A 223 20.99 0.25 -1.40
N TRP A 224 21.30 -1.03 -1.23
CA TRP A 224 21.93 -1.58 -0.01
C TRP A 224 23.05 -0.71 0.58
N PHE A 225 24.05 -0.33 -0.24
CA PHE A 225 25.22 0.43 0.22
C PHE A 225 24.93 1.89 0.63
N MET A 226 23.79 2.43 0.20
CA MET A 226 23.42 3.83 0.40
C MET A 226 22.22 4.03 1.35
N THR A 227 21.49 2.96 1.65
CA THR A 227 20.53 2.92 2.77
C THR A 227 21.29 2.73 4.09
N ARG A 228 21.54 3.84 4.77
CA ARG A 228 22.37 3.95 5.98
C ARG A 228 21.81 4.98 6.96
N GLY A 229 22.07 4.81 8.25
CA GLY A 229 21.47 5.59 9.33
C GLY A 229 21.18 4.74 10.57
N ASP A 230 20.78 5.38 11.67
CA ASP A 230 20.42 4.72 12.94
C ASP A 230 21.44 3.67 13.44
N GLY A 231 22.73 3.90 13.20
CA GLY A 231 23.82 3.00 13.59
C GLY A 231 24.24 1.96 12.53
N GLN A 232 23.54 1.87 11.40
CA GLN A 232 23.95 1.02 10.27
C GLN A 232 24.65 1.82 9.16
N ASN A 233 25.76 1.27 8.64
CA ASN A 233 26.56 1.87 7.57
C ASN A 233 26.04 1.53 6.16
N ALA A 234 25.29 0.45 6.02
CA ALA A 234 24.62 -0.06 4.82
C ALA A 234 23.45 -0.97 5.26
N GLY A 235 22.59 -1.40 4.33
CA GLY A 235 21.53 -2.38 4.59
C GLY A 235 20.38 -1.90 5.49
N LEU A 236 20.26 -0.59 5.78
CA LEU A 236 19.13 -0.06 6.55
C LEU A 236 17.82 -0.33 5.80
N TYR A 237 16.86 -1.00 6.44
CA TYR A 237 15.66 -1.44 5.74
C TYR A 237 14.80 -0.28 5.23
N TYR A 238 14.57 0.74 6.07
CA TYR A 238 13.64 1.83 5.78
C TYR A 238 14.30 3.03 5.10
N TYR A 239 13.62 3.60 4.10
CA TYR A 239 14.06 4.79 3.38
C TYR A 239 12.85 5.67 3.03
N ALA A 240 12.85 6.92 3.53
CA ALA A 240 11.66 7.78 3.55
C ALA A 240 11.01 8.05 2.16
N PRO A 241 11.77 8.18 1.05
CA PRO A 241 11.18 8.28 -0.28
C PRO A 241 10.25 7.11 -0.65
N GLU A 242 10.56 5.88 -0.28
CA GLU A 242 9.73 4.72 -0.64
C GLU A 242 8.31 4.84 -0.05
N GLN A 243 8.26 5.19 1.24
CA GLN A 243 7.02 5.41 1.98
C GLN A 243 6.16 6.52 1.35
N GLN A 244 6.79 7.64 1.01
CA GLN A 244 6.10 8.81 0.46
C GLN A 244 5.54 8.56 -0.94
N LEU A 245 6.29 7.86 -1.80
CA LEU A 245 5.85 7.49 -3.14
C LEU A 245 4.77 6.38 -3.09
N THR A 246 4.88 5.43 -2.15
CA THR A 246 3.82 4.43 -1.89
C THR A 246 2.49 5.10 -1.49
N VAL A 247 2.51 6.15 -0.67
CA VAL A 247 1.27 6.89 -0.32
C VAL A 247 0.68 7.65 -1.52
N MET A 248 1.49 8.10 -2.48
CA MET A 248 0.98 8.65 -3.74
C MET A 248 0.33 7.57 -4.61
N ALA A 249 0.91 6.37 -4.70
CA ALA A 249 0.31 5.23 -5.38
C ALA A 249 -1.01 4.78 -4.72
N ASN A 250 -1.09 4.80 -3.38
CA ASN A 250 -2.34 4.62 -2.63
C ASN A 250 -3.42 5.65 -3.00
N TYR A 251 -3.04 6.92 -3.20
CA TYR A 251 -4.00 7.98 -3.55
C TYR A 251 -4.55 7.82 -4.96
N TYR A 252 -3.65 7.60 -5.92
CA TYR A 252 -3.95 7.51 -7.35
C TYR A 252 -4.34 6.09 -7.81
N ASP A 253 -4.36 5.12 -6.90
CA ASP A 253 -4.87 3.76 -7.06
C ASP A 253 -4.19 2.97 -8.19
N PHE A 254 -2.91 2.69 -8.00
CA PHE A 254 -2.12 1.85 -8.89
C PHE A 254 -1.05 1.03 -8.13
N PRO A 255 -0.59 -0.13 -8.66
CA PRO A 255 0.32 -1.03 -7.93
C PRO A 255 1.70 -0.45 -7.58
N VAL A 256 2.28 -1.02 -6.51
CA VAL A 256 3.64 -0.79 -6.06
C VAL A 256 4.38 -2.12 -5.93
N VAL A 257 5.56 -2.19 -6.53
CA VAL A 257 6.52 -3.30 -6.41
C VAL A 257 7.73 -2.80 -5.60
N SER A 258 8.18 -3.54 -4.59
CA SER A 258 9.24 -3.16 -3.65
C SER A 258 10.31 -4.24 -3.55
N MET A 259 11.51 -3.94 -4.04
CA MET A 259 12.67 -4.83 -3.90
C MET A 259 13.11 -4.95 -2.44
N ARG A 260 12.95 -3.90 -1.63
CA ARG A 260 13.16 -3.95 -0.18
C ARG A 260 12.35 -5.09 0.46
N SER A 261 11.05 -5.18 0.15
CA SER A 261 10.16 -6.21 0.71
C SER A 261 10.45 -7.60 0.14
N ALA A 262 10.89 -7.68 -1.13
CA ALA A 262 11.20 -8.94 -1.81
C ALA A 262 12.54 -9.57 -1.36
N VAL A 263 13.64 -8.80 -1.39
CA VAL A 263 15.01 -9.36 -1.38
C VAL A 263 15.88 -8.95 -0.20
N TRP A 264 15.45 -8.03 0.68
CA TRP A 264 16.29 -7.58 1.80
C TRP A 264 16.71 -8.73 2.73
N ARG A 265 15.80 -9.68 3.01
CA ARG A 265 16.13 -10.85 3.84
C ARG A 265 17.25 -11.70 3.22
N ASN A 266 17.24 -11.86 1.90
CA ASN A 266 18.26 -12.60 1.16
C ASN A 266 19.62 -11.87 1.18
N MET A 267 19.61 -10.55 1.01
CA MET A 267 20.81 -9.71 1.12
C MET A 267 21.42 -9.80 2.53
N ALA A 268 20.59 -9.59 3.57
CA ALA A 268 21.02 -9.60 4.96
C ALA A 268 21.55 -10.98 5.43
N ALA A 269 21.07 -12.08 4.84
CA ALA A 269 21.55 -13.44 5.09
C ALA A 269 22.74 -13.87 4.20
N GLY A 270 23.13 -13.08 3.18
CA GLY A 270 24.19 -13.43 2.23
C GLY A 270 23.83 -14.59 1.29
N VAL A 271 22.55 -14.67 0.89
CA VAL A 271 22.02 -15.70 -0.02
C VAL A 271 22.59 -15.51 -1.43
N GLU A 272 22.84 -16.63 -2.12
CA GLU A 272 23.33 -16.63 -3.50
C GLU A 272 22.34 -15.94 -4.46
N GLY A 273 22.86 -15.10 -5.36
CA GLY A 273 22.09 -14.21 -6.22
C GLY A 273 21.73 -12.87 -5.56
N PHE A 274 21.91 -12.76 -4.25
CA PHE A 274 21.55 -11.59 -3.45
C PHE A 274 22.71 -11.05 -2.60
N ARG A 275 23.94 -11.59 -2.75
CA ARG A 275 25.06 -11.17 -1.91
C ARG A 275 25.45 -9.70 -2.13
N THR A 276 25.90 -9.09 -1.04
CA THR A 276 26.23 -7.65 -0.93
C THR A 276 27.55 -7.38 -0.20
N ASP A 277 28.36 -8.42 0.08
CA ASP A 277 29.75 -8.27 0.55
C ASP A 277 30.70 -7.76 -0.55
N LYS A 278 30.34 -7.99 -1.82
CA LYS A 278 31.08 -7.60 -3.02
C LYS A 278 30.11 -7.19 -4.14
N VAL A 279 30.68 -6.71 -5.24
CA VAL A 279 29.98 -6.19 -6.41
C VAL A 279 30.56 -6.76 -7.71
N VAL A 280 29.82 -6.68 -8.80
CA VAL A 280 30.20 -7.18 -10.13
C VAL A 280 30.72 -6.02 -11.01
N PRO A 281 32.03 -5.70 -11.01
CA PRO A 281 32.54 -4.54 -11.73
C PRO A 281 32.47 -4.72 -13.25
N ILE A 282 31.40 -4.20 -13.86
CA ILE A 282 31.22 -4.14 -15.33
C ILE A 282 32.22 -3.18 -16.03
N HIS A 283 32.98 -2.41 -15.26
CA HIS A 283 34.08 -1.56 -15.73
C HIS A 283 35.34 -1.82 -14.88
N PHE A 284 36.52 -1.82 -15.51
CA PHE A 284 37.76 -2.33 -14.92
C PHE A 284 38.27 -1.52 -13.72
N LEU A 285 38.26 -2.15 -12.54
CA LEU A 285 39.22 -1.89 -11.46
C LEU A 285 39.80 -3.24 -10.99
N PRO A 286 40.88 -3.75 -11.60
CA PRO A 286 41.39 -5.11 -11.34
C PRO A 286 42.02 -5.32 -9.95
N HIS A 287 41.95 -4.31 -9.07
CA HIS A 287 42.52 -4.29 -7.72
C HIS A 287 41.54 -3.75 -6.66
N ASP A 288 40.23 -3.65 -6.96
CA ASP A 288 39.22 -3.25 -5.97
C ASP A 288 38.95 -4.42 -4.99
N PRO A 289 39.11 -4.24 -3.66
CA PRO A 289 38.84 -5.28 -2.68
C PRO A 289 37.36 -5.70 -2.59
N LEU A 290 36.43 -4.94 -3.17
CA LEU A 290 35.01 -5.27 -3.27
C LEU A 290 34.63 -6.00 -4.57
N ALA A 291 35.58 -6.34 -5.45
CA ALA A 291 35.28 -7.06 -6.67
C ALA A 291 34.88 -8.53 -6.40
N ALA A 292 33.76 -8.97 -6.97
CA ALA A 292 33.33 -10.36 -6.97
C ALA A 292 34.38 -11.27 -7.65
N PRO A 293 34.59 -12.52 -7.17
CA PRO A 293 35.48 -13.46 -7.83
C PRO A 293 35.00 -13.77 -9.26
N LYS A 294 35.92 -13.85 -10.21
CA LYS A 294 35.60 -14.18 -11.60
C LYS A 294 34.97 -15.58 -11.71
N GLY A 295 33.84 -15.69 -12.40
CA GLY A 295 33.04 -16.92 -12.49
C GLY A 295 31.97 -17.05 -11.41
N HIS A 296 31.95 -16.15 -10.42
CA HIS A 296 30.96 -16.11 -9.33
C HIS A 296 30.07 -14.85 -9.41
N GLU A 297 30.06 -14.14 -10.54
CA GLU A 297 29.34 -12.87 -10.72
C GLU A 297 27.82 -13.01 -10.52
N SER A 298 27.25 -14.17 -10.85
CA SER A 298 25.83 -14.48 -10.64
C SER A 298 25.41 -14.46 -9.18
N GLU A 299 26.34 -14.70 -8.24
CA GLU A 299 26.06 -14.81 -6.81
C GLU A 299 25.73 -13.44 -6.15
N TYR A 300 26.02 -12.33 -6.84
CA TYR A 300 26.04 -10.97 -6.29
C TYR A 300 24.98 -10.05 -6.92
N TYR A 301 24.29 -9.24 -6.10
CA TYR A 301 23.14 -8.45 -6.54
C TYR A 301 23.52 -7.13 -7.24
N TYR A 302 24.67 -6.53 -6.91
CA TYR A 302 25.06 -5.18 -7.35
C TYR A 302 26.29 -5.19 -8.25
N ALA A 303 26.35 -4.24 -9.18
CA ALA A 303 27.49 -4.00 -10.06
C ALA A 303 28.46 -2.93 -9.53
N ASP A 304 28.02 -2.08 -8.60
CA ASP A 304 28.85 -1.07 -7.94
C ASP A 304 28.48 -0.91 -6.45
N PRO A 305 29.38 -0.36 -5.61
CA PRO A 305 29.11 -0.18 -4.17
C PRO A 305 28.26 1.07 -3.90
N TRP A 306 27.36 1.43 -4.82
CA TRP A 306 26.51 2.61 -4.73
C TRP A 306 25.03 2.23 -4.85
N VAL A 307 24.59 1.79 -6.03
CA VAL A 307 23.16 1.74 -6.35
C VAL A 307 22.81 0.79 -7.50
N HIS A 308 23.75 0.48 -8.41
CA HIS A 308 23.39 -0.18 -9.66
C HIS A 308 23.33 -1.71 -9.51
N PRO A 309 22.19 -2.36 -9.84
CA PRO A 309 22.09 -3.81 -9.78
C PRO A 309 22.92 -4.49 -10.88
N SER A 310 23.44 -5.69 -10.60
CA SER A 310 24.05 -6.60 -11.57
C SER A 310 23.00 -7.21 -12.51
N ASP A 311 23.40 -8.08 -13.42
CA ASP A 311 22.46 -8.88 -14.22
C ASP A 311 21.49 -9.71 -13.36
N SER A 312 21.92 -10.21 -12.19
CA SER A 312 21.06 -10.89 -11.20
C SER A 312 20.09 -9.91 -10.54
N GLY A 313 20.55 -8.71 -10.16
CA GLY A 313 19.69 -7.69 -9.58
C GLY A 313 18.63 -7.16 -10.56
N HIS A 314 19.01 -6.95 -11.84
CA HIS A 314 18.07 -6.59 -12.91
C HIS A 314 17.09 -7.73 -13.23
N GLN A 315 17.51 -8.99 -13.11
CA GLN A 315 16.61 -10.14 -13.23
C GLN A 315 15.57 -10.16 -12.12
N ALA A 316 15.99 -10.04 -10.85
CA ALA A 316 15.08 -9.99 -9.71
C ALA A 316 14.06 -8.83 -9.84
N MET A 317 14.49 -7.67 -10.32
CA MET A 317 13.59 -6.53 -10.58
C MET A 317 12.56 -6.81 -11.69
N ALA A 318 12.91 -7.58 -12.73
CA ALA A 318 11.99 -7.95 -13.79
C ALA A 318 10.97 -9.02 -13.32
N GLU A 319 11.41 -9.99 -12.53
CA GLU A 319 10.54 -11.01 -11.94
C GLU A 319 9.59 -10.42 -10.89
N ALA A 320 10.03 -9.43 -10.11
CA ALA A 320 9.16 -8.71 -9.17
C ALA A 320 8.03 -7.94 -9.87
N LEU A 321 8.29 -7.36 -11.07
CA LEU A 321 7.27 -6.70 -11.89
C LEU A 321 6.20 -7.64 -12.45
N MET A 322 6.44 -8.96 -12.47
CA MET A 322 5.46 -9.97 -12.89
C MET A 322 4.22 -9.99 -11.99
N GLY A 323 4.40 -9.80 -10.67
CA GLY A 323 3.36 -10.00 -9.66
C GLY A 323 2.03 -9.27 -9.93
N PRO A 324 2.02 -7.94 -10.16
CA PRO A 324 0.80 -7.20 -10.46
C PRO A 324 0.13 -7.60 -11.79
N MET A 325 0.88 -8.15 -12.76
CA MET A 325 0.30 -8.66 -14.01
C MET A 325 -0.29 -10.06 -13.82
N GLN A 326 0.41 -10.94 -13.10
CA GLN A 326 -0.09 -12.28 -12.74
C GLN A 326 -1.42 -12.16 -12.00
N ARG A 327 -1.47 -11.34 -10.94
CA ARG A 327 -2.70 -11.12 -10.17
C ARG A 327 -3.86 -10.58 -11.02
N ALA A 328 -3.58 -9.72 -12.01
CA ALA A 328 -4.61 -9.22 -12.92
C ALA A 328 -5.14 -10.29 -13.88
N LEU A 329 -4.30 -11.25 -14.28
CA LEU A 329 -4.73 -12.43 -15.05
C LEU A 329 -5.56 -13.39 -14.18
N ASP A 330 -5.14 -13.63 -12.94
CA ASP A 330 -5.84 -14.48 -11.96
C ASP A 330 -7.25 -13.94 -11.64
N GLU A 331 -7.36 -12.63 -11.41
CA GLU A 331 -8.64 -11.95 -11.15
C GLU A 331 -9.60 -12.02 -12.36
N LEU A 332 -9.09 -11.99 -13.60
CA LEU A 332 -9.89 -12.17 -14.82
C LEU A 332 -10.31 -13.63 -15.03
N ALA A 333 -9.43 -14.59 -14.75
CA ALA A 333 -9.75 -16.01 -14.82
C ALA A 333 -10.83 -16.40 -13.80
N ALA A 334 -10.72 -15.92 -12.56
CA ALA A 334 -11.73 -16.12 -11.52
C ALA A 334 -13.11 -15.54 -11.91
N ALA A 335 -13.15 -14.37 -12.54
CA ALA A 335 -14.39 -13.77 -13.05
C ALA A 335 -15.04 -14.63 -14.15
N GLY A 336 -14.26 -15.08 -15.14
CA GLY A 336 -14.75 -15.95 -16.21
C GLY A 336 -15.30 -17.30 -15.71
N ILE A 337 -14.69 -17.88 -14.67
CA ILE A 337 -15.19 -19.10 -14.01
C ILE A 337 -16.49 -18.83 -13.24
N ALA A 338 -16.64 -17.66 -12.60
CA ALA A 338 -17.88 -17.29 -11.92
C ALA A 338 -19.06 -17.14 -12.90
N GLU A 339 -18.84 -16.49 -14.05
CA GLU A 339 -19.85 -16.38 -15.11
C GLU A 339 -20.16 -17.73 -15.77
N GLY A 340 -19.14 -18.53 -16.09
CA GLY A 340 -19.30 -19.87 -16.68
C GLY A 340 -20.08 -20.83 -15.78
N THR A 341 -19.80 -20.84 -14.47
CA THR A 341 -20.54 -21.66 -13.50
C THR A 341 -21.98 -21.20 -13.30
N ALA A 342 -22.24 -19.89 -13.30
CA ALA A 342 -23.61 -19.35 -13.28
C ALA A 342 -24.39 -19.68 -14.56
N GLY A 343 -23.73 -19.60 -15.72
CA GLY A 343 -24.29 -19.98 -17.02
C GLY A 343 -24.65 -21.47 -17.09
N ALA A 344 -23.75 -22.35 -16.60
CA ALA A 344 -23.99 -23.79 -16.54
C ALA A 344 -25.12 -24.15 -15.56
N ALA A 345 -25.19 -23.51 -14.39
CA ALA A 345 -26.29 -23.70 -13.43
C ALA A 345 -27.63 -23.21 -13.99
N GLY A 346 -27.65 -22.06 -14.69
CA GLY A 346 -28.83 -21.55 -15.38
C GLY A 346 -29.28 -22.46 -16.53
N ALA A 347 -28.34 -23.03 -17.28
CA ALA A 347 -28.61 -24.02 -18.32
C ALA A 347 -29.24 -25.29 -17.71
N ALA A 348 -28.63 -25.86 -16.66
CA ALA A 348 -29.14 -27.05 -15.97
C ALA A 348 -30.52 -26.81 -15.33
N ALA A 349 -30.76 -25.64 -14.75
CA ALA A 349 -32.08 -25.25 -14.27
C ALA A 349 -33.11 -25.11 -15.42
N SER A 350 -32.69 -24.62 -16.59
CA SER A 350 -33.56 -24.53 -17.77
C SER A 350 -33.87 -25.89 -18.40
N THR A 351 -32.94 -26.86 -18.39
CA THR A 351 -33.22 -28.23 -18.84
C THR A 351 -34.12 -28.95 -17.84
N ALA A 352 -33.88 -28.83 -16.54
CA ALA A 352 -34.76 -29.37 -15.51
C ALA A 352 -36.18 -28.77 -15.58
N ALA A 353 -36.31 -27.47 -15.89
CA ALA A 353 -37.61 -26.83 -16.13
C ALA A 353 -38.28 -27.30 -17.43
N ALA A 354 -37.51 -27.59 -18.49
CA ALA A 354 -38.03 -28.15 -19.73
C ALA A 354 -38.47 -29.63 -19.57
N GLU A 355 -37.73 -30.42 -18.80
CA GLU A 355 -38.07 -31.80 -18.45
C GLU A 355 -39.31 -31.84 -17.53
N ALA A 356 -39.41 -30.94 -16.55
CA ALA A 356 -40.62 -30.77 -15.75
C ALA A 356 -41.83 -30.33 -16.60
N ALA A 357 -41.64 -29.46 -17.60
CA ALA A 357 -42.68 -29.08 -18.54
C ALA A 357 -43.07 -30.20 -19.53
N ALA A 358 -42.17 -31.16 -19.77
CA ALA A 358 -42.46 -32.36 -20.56
C ALA A 358 -43.17 -33.47 -19.74
N ALA A 359 -43.15 -33.39 -18.41
CA ALA A 359 -43.64 -34.45 -17.52
C ALA A 359 -45.16 -34.43 -17.24
N ASP A 360 -45.87 -33.31 -17.46
CA ASP A 360 -47.34 -33.24 -17.33
C ASP A 360 -48.02 -32.57 -18.56
N PRO A 361 -48.51 -33.38 -19.53
CA PRO A 361 -49.25 -32.87 -20.67
C PRO A 361 -50.75 -32.63 -20.40
N ARG A 362 -51.23 -32.59 -19.15
CA ARG A 362 -52.67 -32.62 -18.82
C ARG A 362 -53.23 -31.44 -18.00
N ARG A 363 -52.81 -30.20 -18.29
CA ARG A 363 -53.57 -29.01 -17.82
C ARG A 363 -53.68 -27.83 -18.77
N ALA A 364 -54.06 -28.10 -20.02
CA ALA A 364 -54.42 -27.08 -21.02
C ALA A 364 -55.87 -27.26 -21.53
N ALA A 365 -56.87 -26.74 -20.80
CA ALA A 365 -58.26 -26.69 -21.26
C ALA A 365 -59.12 -25.60 -20.56
N ALA A 366 -59.85 -24.83 -21.39
CA ALA A 366 -61.00 -23.97 -21.07
C ALA A 366 -60.79 -22.68 -20.19
N PRO A 367 -61.68 -21.65 -20.29
CA PRO A 367 -61.30 -20.27 -19.93
C PRO A 367 -62.32 -19.45 -19.08
N ALA A 368 -61.86 -18.24 -18.70
CA ALA A 368 -62.62 -16.99 -18.51
C ALA A 368 -63.52 -16.74 -17.26
N ALA A 369 -63.36 -15.51 -16.73
CA ALA A 369 -64.29 -14.67 -15.96
C ALA A 369 -64.77 -15.11 -14.54
N GLY A 370 -64.91 -14.14 -13.63
CA GLY A 370 -65.52 -14.36 -12.29
C GLY A 370 -65.24 -13.27 -11.24
N THR A 371 -66.15 -12.29 -11.13
CA THR A 371 -66.57 -11.53 -9.93
C THR A 371 -65.68 -11.40 -8.67
N SER A 372 -65.32 -10.14 -8.38
CA SER A 372 -65.46 -9.39 -7.11
C SER A 372 -65.97 -10.04 -5.79
N GLU A 373 -65.44 -9.48 -4.69
CA GLU A 373 -66.14 -8.89 -3.51
C GLU A 373 -65.92 -9.42 -2.07
N ALA A 374 -65.78 -8.44 -1.16
CA ALA A 374 -66.20 -8.35 0.26
C ALA A 374 -65.76 -9.35 1.37
N ALA A 375 -64.81 -8.89 2.21
CA ALA A 375 -64.93 -8.84 3.69
C ALA A 375 -63.87 -7.82 4.23
N ALA A 376 -64.11 -6.80 5.06
CA ALA A 376 -65.13 -6.43 6.07
C ALA A 376 -64.84 -6.93 7.50
N GLY A 377 -64.59 -5.99 8.44
CA GLY A 377 -64.43 -6.23 9.88
C GLY A 377 -63.17 -5.59 10.52
N SER A 378 -63.19 -5.04 11.75
CA SER A 378 -63.91 -3.81 12.20
C SER A 378 -63.70 -3.55 13.72
N SER A 379 -62.83 -2.60 14.11
CA SER A 379 -62.83 -1.88 15.42
C SER A 379 -61.70 -0.82 15.40
N ALA A 380 -61.85 0.47 15.74
CA ALA A 380 -62.54 1.18 16.85
C ALA A 380 -61.70 1.22 18.16
N ALA A 381 -61.49 2.37 18.84
CA ALA A 381 -61.83 3.77 18.53
C ALA A 381 -61.07 4.80 19.44
N ALA A 382 -61.21 6.10 19.10
CA ALA A 382 -60.97 7.32 19.91
C ALA A 382 -59.51 7.71 20.30
N GLY A 383 -59.16 9.00 20.43
CA GLY A 383 -59.99 10.21 20.33
C GLY A 383 -59.24 11.53 20.05
N THR A 384 -60.02 12.58 19.72
CA THR A 384 -59.67 13.97 19.31
C THR A 384 -59.86 14.98 20.46
N PRO A 385 -59.68 16.34 20.33
CA PRO A 385 -59.34 17.23 19.18
C PRO A 385 -58.02 18.03 19.45
N ALA A 386 -57.74 19.32 19.14
CA ALA A 386 -58.38 20.51 18.52
C ALA A 386 -57.25 21.56 18.16
N ALA A 387 -57.46 22.68 17.45
CA ALA A 387 -58.40 23.12 16.40
C ALA A 387 -57.99 24.53 15.87
N GLY A 388 -58.40 24.91 14.65
CA GLY A 388 -58.21 26.26 14.04
C GLY A 388 -56.89 26.43 13.25
N GLY A 389 -56.78 27.20 12.16
CA GLY A 389 -57.71 28.15 11.50
C GLY A 389 -57.00 29.51 11.27
N ALA A 390 -57.14 30.26 10.16
CA ALA A 390 -57.86 30.07 8.90
C ALA A 390 -57.31 31.04 7.79
N ILE A 391 -57.79 30.90 6.55
CA ILE A 391 -58.04 31.91 5.46
C ILE A 391 -57.16 33.20 5.42
N GLY A 392 -56.61 33.68 4.28
CA GLY A 392 -56.67 33.26 2.87
C GLY A 392 -56.35 34.42 1.88
N GLY A 393 -56.33 34.15 0.57
CA GLY A 393 -56.09 35.14 -0.52
C GLY A 393 -54.61 35.46 -0.80
N GLY A 394 -54.19 35.92 -2.00
CA GLY A 394 -54.87 36.08 -3.30
C GLY A 394 -54.06 36.96 -4.28
N SER A 395 -54.22 36.80 -5.62
CA SER A 395 -53.63 37.61 -6.73
C SER A 395 -52.08 37.67 -6.81
N SER A 396 -51.39 37.22 -7.88
CA SER A 396 -51.29 37.74 -9.27
C SER A 396 -50.58 39.11 -9.37
N SER A 397 -49.70 39.41 -10.34
CA SER A 397 -49.43 38.78 -11.66
C SER A 397 -48.00 39.07 -12.19
N SER A 398 -47.69 38.55 -13.39
CA SER A 398 -46.71 39.07 -14.39
C SER A 398 -45.25 39.33 -13.96
N SER A 399 -44.21 38.59 -14.39
CA SER A 399 -43.79 38.13 -15.73
C SER A 399 -43.04 39.17 -16.60
N SER A 400 -41.73 39.00 -16.74
CA SER A 400 -41.01 39.30 -17.99
C SER A 400 -39.77 38.41 -18.10
N SER A 401 -39.66 37.70 -19.23
CA SER A 401 -38.53 36.82 -19.55
C SER A 401 -37.67 37.46 -20.63
N SER A 402 -36.36 37.41 -20.47
CA SER A 402 -35.42 37.61 -21.58
C SER A 402 -34.36 36.52 -21.56
N SER A 403 -34.30 35.75 -22.64
CA SER A 403 -33.36 34.64 -22.84
C SER A 403 -32.21 35.07 -23.75
N SER A 404 -30.98 34.73 -23.37
CA SER A 404 -29.82 34.79 -24.26
C SER A 404 -29.10 33.44 -24.26
N SER A 405 -29.23 32.71 -25.36
CA SER A 405 -28.62 31.39 -25.55
C SER A 405 -27.20 31.51 -26.11
N SER A 406 -26.21 31.00 -25.38
CA SER A 406 -24.84 30.81 -25.89
C SER A 406 -24.47 29.32 -25.83
N SER A 407 -24.55 28.66 -26.98
CA SER A 407 -24.18 27.25 -27.13
C SER A 407 -22.66 27.08 -27.15
N SER A 408 -22.08 26.60 -26.04
CA SER A 408 -20.68 26.15 -26.01
C SER A 408 -20.60 24.63 -26.22
N SER A 409 -19.77 24.21 -27.17
CA SER A 409 -19.55 22.80 -27.50
C SER A 409 -18.67 22.13 -26.43
N SER A 410 -19.30 21.44 -25.49
CA SER A 410 -18.59 20.68 -24.47
C SER A 410 -17.88 19.46 -25.07
N SER A 411 -16.57 19.60 -25.34
CA SER A 411 -15.70 18.46 -25.52
C SER A 411 -15.79 17.57 -24.28
N ARG A 412 -16.23 16.32 -24.47
CA ARG A 412 -16.42 15.38 -23.36
C ARG A 412 -15.07 15.07 -22.72
N SER A 413 -14.80 15.69 -21.57
CA SER A 413 -13.76 15.24 -20.65
C SER A 413 -14.00 13.76 -20.37
N ARG A 414 -13.03 12.90 -20.71
CA ARG A 414 -13.11 11.48 -20.39
C ARG A 414 -12.89 11.35 -18.89
N VAL A 415 -13.97 11.09 -18.17
CA VAL A 415 -13.97 10.82 -16.73
C VAL A 415 -13.03 9.65 -16.46
N TRP A 416 -12.18 9.79 -15.44
CA TRP A 416 -11.47 8.68 -14.85
C TRP A 416 -12.50 7.74 -14.21
N GLN A 417 -12.86 6.68 -14.93
CA GLN A 417 -13.81 5.69 -14.45
C GLN A 417 -13.10 4.75 -13.47
N ASP A 418 -13.09 5.17 -12.20
CA ASP A 418 -13.06 4.24 -11.05
C ASP A 418 -14.14 3.17 -11.28
N GLY A 419 -13.84 1.90 -11.01
CA GLY A 419 -14.87 0.85 -11.00
C GLY A 419 -15.73 0.91 -9.74
N SER A 420 -15.34 1.71 -8.74
CA SER A 420 -16.16 1.97 -7.56
C SER A 420 -17.44 2.76 -7.86
N ARG A 421 -18.23 2.94 -6.79
CA ARG A 421 -19.55 3.58 -6.73
C ARG A 421 -19.82 4.60 -7.86
N HIS A 422 -20.81 4.34 -8.70
CA HIS A 422 -21.28 5.23 -9.77
C HIS A 422 -21.97 6.53 -9.29
N ASP A 423 -21.58 7.04 -8.12
CA ASP A 423 -22.06 8.32 -7.59
C ASP A 423 -21.40 9.47 -8.38
N PRO A 424 -22.17 10.41 -8.97
CA PRO A 424 -21.61 11.49 -9.77
C PRO A 424 -20.72 12.47 -8.97
N ARG A 425 -20.72 12.40 -7.62
CA ARG A 425 -19.80 13.15 -6.75
C ARG A 425 -18.38 12.58 -6.72
N ILE A 426 -18.22 11.30 -7.08
CA ILE A 426 -16.91 10.61 -7.21
C ILE A 426 -16.41 10.67 -8.67
N ALA A 427 -17.33 10.80 -9.63
CA ALA A 427 -17.06 10.80 -11.07
C ALA A 427 -16.23 12.01 -11.55
N GLY A 428 -14.91 11.92 -11.46
CA GLY A 428 -13.98 12.93 -11.96
C GLY A 428 -12.52 12.55 -11.75
N PHE A 429 -11.61 13.42 -12.19
CA PHE A 429 -10.22 13.32 -11.76
C PHE A 429 -10.10 13.77 -10.30
N LEU A 430 -9.44 12.96 -9.48
CA LEU A 430 -9.16 13.29 -8.08
C LEU A 430 -8.50 14.67 -7.97
N PRO A 431 -8.77 15.46 -6.92
CA PRO A 431 -7.98 16.64 -6.63
C PRO A 431 -6.51 16.26 -6.36
N PRO A 432 -5.57 17.21 -6.31
CA PRO A 432 -4.21 16.92 -5.90
C PRO A 432 -4.15 16.43 -4.45
N MET A 433 -3.38 15.37 -4.19
CA MET A 433 -3.09 14.86 -2.85
C MET A 433 -2.27 15.88 -2.04
N ILE A 434 -1.35 16.60 -2.71
CA ILE A 434 -0.62 17.72 -2.10
C ILE A 434 -1.45 19.01 -2.32
N PRO A 435 -1.90 19.71 -1.25
CA PRO A 435 -2.72 20.90 -1.40
C PRO A 435 -2.14 21.96 -2.36
N GLY A 436 -2.99 22.46 -3.25
CA GLY A 436 -2.65 23.44 -4.28
C GLY A 436 -1.87 22.89 -5.49
N ASN A 437 -1.50 21.60 -5.51
CA ASN A 437 -0.62 21.03 -6.55
C ASN A 437 -1.37 20.65 -7.85
N SER A 438 -2.17 21.57 -8.38
CA SER A 438 -2.98 21.35 -9.59
C SER A 438 -2.10 21.23 -10.82
N GLU A 439 -2.40 20.28 -11.70
CA GLU A 439 -1.67 20.15 -12.97
C GLU A 439 -1.94 21.33 -13.90
N LEU A 440 -0.88 21.73 -14.58
CA LEU A 440 -0.82 22.85 -15.49
C LEU A 440 0.12 22.44 -16.64
N LYS A 441 -0.40 22.34 -17.88
CA LYS A 441 0.36 21.89 -19.06
C LYS A 441 1.72 22.61 -19.19
N THR A 442 2.82 21.88 -19.42
CA THR A 442 4.11 22.48 -19.81
C THR A 442 3.94 23.41 -21.00
N ILE A 443 4.65 24.54 -20.96
CA ILE A 443 4.71 25.54 -22.02
C ILE A 443 5.83 25.17 -23.00
N SER A 444 7.03 24.88 -22.46
CA SER A 444 8.19 24.42 -23.22
C SER A 444 9.03 23.40 -22.43
N CYS A 445 9.62 22.42 -23.12
CA CYS A 445 10.69 21.56 -22.60
C CYS A 445 11.78 21.42 -23.68
N ALA A 446 12.99 21.79 -23.30
CA ALA A 446 14.21 21.62 -24.08
C ALA A 446 15.19 20.77 -23.26
N MET A 447 15.47 19.56 -23.76
CA MET A 447 16.40 18.60 -23.15
C MET A 447 17.03 17.75 -24.27
N GLN A 448 18.15 17.08 -23.97
CA GLN A 448 18.89 16.27 -24.95
C GLN A 448 19.25 17.14 -26.18
N GLU A 449 19.13 16.63 -27.41
CA GLU A 449 19.38 17.37 -28.65
C GLU A 449 18.58 18.69 -28.71
N GLY A 450 17.35 18.68 -28.16
CA GLY A 450 16.49 19.86 -28.09
C GLY A 450 17.00 20.99 -27.19
N PHE A 451 18.02 20.76 -26.36
CA PHE A 451 18.64 21.80 -25.52
C PHE A 451 19.80 22.55 -26.19
N GLU A 452 20.29 22.06 -27.33
CA GLU A 452 21.21 22.83 -28.18
C GLU A 452 20.52 24.12 -28.68
N TYR A 453 19.34 23.96 -29.26
CA TYR A 453 18.61 25.00 -30.00
C TYR A 453 17.91 26.08 -29.16
N VAL A 454 17.95 26.02 -27.82
CA VAL A 454 17.50 27.13 -26.97
C VAL A 454 18.59 28.16 -26.70
N ALA A 455 19.86 27.84 -26.96
CA ALA A 455 20.95 28.80 -26.89
C ALA A 455 20.90 29.73 -28.11
N VAL A 456 20.59 31.01 -27.85
CA VAL A 456 20.45 32.03 -28.92
C VAL A 456 21.66 32.95 -29.03
N ASN A 457 22.51 33.00 -28.01
CA ASN A 457 23.75 33.78 -27.99
C ASN A 457 24.68 33.26 -26.88
N ALA A 458 26.00 33.27 -27.09
CA ALA A 458 26.97 32.75 -26.13
C ALA A 458 28.37 33.34 -26.30
N SER A 459 29.16 33.26 -25.22
CA SER A 459 30.61 33.52 -25.17
C SER A 459 31.23 32.51 -24.20
N GLY A 460 32.18 31.69 -24.66
CA GLY A 460 32.91 30.69 -23.87
C GLY A 460 32.13 29.42 -23.48
N PHE A 461 30.80 29.48 -23.38
CA PHE A 461 29.96 28.28 -23.37
C PHE A 461 29.99 27.58 -24.73
N GLU A 462 30.36 26.30 -24.75
CA GLU A 462 30.34 25.46 -25.95
C GLU A 462 29.48 24.21 -25.70
N TRP A 463 28.76 23.76 -26.73
CA TRP A 463 27.96 22.54 -26.72
C TRP A 463 28.89 21.32 -26.85
N ARG A 464 28.98 20.51 -25.79
CA ARG A 464 29.96 19.42 -25.70
C ARG A 464 29.44 18.24 -24.87
N PRO A 465 29.94 17.01 -25.11
CA PRO A 465 29.65 15.86 -24.27
C PRO A 465 30.49 15.92 -22.98
N GLU A 466 29.86 15.68 -21.83
CA GLU A 466 30.58 15.47 -20.57
C GLU A 466 31.21 14.06 -20.47
N ARG A 467 30.94 13.18 -21.44
CA ARG A 467 31.50 11.82 -21.59
C ARG A 467 31.63 11.43 -23.08
N PRO A 468 32.55 12.02 -23.87
CA PRO A 468 32.63 11.78 -25.32
C PRO A 468 32.66 10.29 -25.73
N GLU A 469 33.24 9.43 -24.91
CA GLU A 469 33.36 7.97 -25.11
C GLU A 469 32.11 7.16 -24.70
N GLY A 470 31.00 7.81 -24.35
CA GLY A 470 29.70 7.15 -24.18
C GLY A 470 29.16 6.55 -25.49
N ALA A 471 28.52 5.38 -25.45
CA ALA A 471 28.10 4.64 -26.65
C ALA A 471 26.82 5.19 -27.32
N SER A 472 26.16 6.18 -26.70
CA SER A 472 24.98 6.86 -27.21
C SER A 472 24.97 8.33 -26.76
N PHE A 473 24.25 9.19 -27.49
CA PHE A 473 24.07 10.62 -27.15
C PHE A 473 23.63 10.82 -25.68
N VAL A 474 22.74 9.94 -25.21
CA VAL A 474 22.16 9.95 -23.86
C VAL A 474 23.15 9.47 -22.77
N GLU A 475 24.18 8.71 -23.13
CA GLU A 475 25.34 8.39 -22.27
C GLU A 475 26.41 9.47 -22.30
N GLN A 476 26.63 10.09 -23.46
CA GLN A 476 27.61 11.15 -23.67
C GLN A 476 27.33 12.42 -22.86
N LYS A 477 26.09 12.59 -22.35
CA LYS A 477 25.65 13.71 -21.51
C LYS A 477 26.02 15.06 -22.13
N TRP A 478 25.53 15.29 -23.35
CA TRP A 478 25.65 16.59 -24.02
C TRP A 478 25.03 17.72 -23.20
N GLY A 479 25.74 18.84 -23.15
CA GLY A 479 25.37 20.03 -22.40
C GLY A 479 26.14 21.25 -22.88
N TRP A 480 25.68 22.43 -22.48
CA TRP A 480 26.43 23.67 -22.66
C TRP A 480 27.39 23.84 -21.47
N SER A 481 28.70 23.73 -21.71
CA SER A 481 29.73 23.84 -20.67
C SER A 481 30.68 25.01 -20.94
N ALA A 482 30.95 25.79 -19.89
CA ALA A 482 31.93 26.88 -19.82
C ALA A 482 32.92 26.67 -18.68
N PHE A 483 34.05 27.37 -18.71
CA PHE A 483 35.18 27.13 -17.82
C PHE A 483 35.81 28.39 -17.22
N ASP A 484 35.65 29.57 -17.85
CA ASP A 484 36.38 30.77 -17.48
C ASP A 484 35.48 31.86 -16.86
N PRO A 485 35.99 32.67 -15.90
CA PRO A 485 35.28 33.80 -15.31
C PRO A 485 34.73 34.78 -16.36
N GLY A 486 33.42 35.02 -16.33
CA GLY A 486 32.75 35.93 -17.25
C GLY A 486 32.24 35.31 -18.55
N ASP A 487 32.50 34.02 -18.81
CA ASP A 487 31.79 33.26 -19.85
C ASP A 487 30.27 33.35 -19.64
N TRP A 488 29.48 33.45 -20.70
CA TRP A 488 28.02 33.57 -20.58
C TRP A 488 27.25 32.94 -21.74
N ILE A 489 25.99 32.58 -21.48
CA ILE A 489 25.06 32.00 -22.45
C ILE A 489 23.66 32.56 -22.23
N GLU A 490 22.96 32.89 -23.31
CA GLU A 490 21.55 33.28 -23.31
C GLU A 490 20.66 32.17 -23.86
N LEU A 491 19.68 31.77 -23.05
CA LEU A 491 18.68 30.77 -23.37
C LEU A 491 17.34 31.45 -23.65
N GLU A 492 16.75 31.23 -24.82
CA GLU A 492 15.42 31.73 -25.20
C GLU A 492 14.35 30.65 -24.99
N LEU A 493 13.29 30.99 -24.25
CA LEU A 493 12.18 30.08 -23.94
C LEU A 493 10.83 30.80 -24.08
N ASP A 494 9.79 30.11 -24.54
CA ASP A 494 8.41 30.59 -24.33
C ASP A 494 8.00 30.35 -22.87
N SER A 495 7.66 31.43 -22.17
CA SER A 495 7.16 31.43 -20.78
C SER A 495 5.70 31.91 -20.66
N ARG A 496 4.94 32.00 -21.76
CA ARG A 496 3.52 32.40 -21.75
C ARG A 496 2.61 31.33 -21.15
N ALA A 497 1.63 31.75 -20.35
CA ALA A 497 0.49 30.89 -20.04
C ALA A 497 -0.38 30.67 -21.30
N PRO A 498 -0.85 29.44 -21.59
CA PRO A 498 -1.79 29.17 -22.67
C PRO A 498 -3.08 30.01 -22.57
N ALA A 499 -3.60 30.42 -23.73
CA ALA A 499 -4.77 31.28 -23.88
C ALA A 499 -5.97 30.85 -23.01
N GLY A 500 -6.68 31.84 -22.46
CA GLY A 500 -7.78 31.63 -21.50
C GLY A 500 -7.34 31.48 -20.04
N ALA A 501 -6.04 31.38 -19.74
CA ALA A 501 -5.54 31.43 -18.38
C ALA A 501 -5.46 32.88 -17.86
N ASN A 502 -6.48 33.32 -17.11
CA ASN A 502 -6.45 34.64 -16.45
C ASN A 502 -5.48 34.62 -15.24
N VAL A 503 -4.22 34.99 -15.46
CA VAL A 503 -3.16 34.99 -14.44
C VAL A 503 -2.15 36.13 -14.61
N SER A 504 -2.22 37.14 -13.73
CA SER A 504 -1.18 38.12 -13.45
C SER A 504 0.01 37.53 -12.64
N PHE A 505 0.45 36.32 -12.98
CA PHE A 505 1.39 35.51 -12.19
C PHE A 505 2.60 35.10 -13.04
N GLY A 506 3.74 34.85 -12.38
CA GLY A 506 4.97 34.38 -13.03
C GLY A 506 4.97 32.87 -13.27
N VAL A 507 5.67 32.44 -14.31
CA VAL A 507 5.94 31.03 -14.65
C VAL A 507 7.26 30.61 -14.00
N LEU A 508 7.38 29.34 -13.59
CA LEU A 508 8.59 28.80 -12.98
C LEU A 508 9.41 28.07 -14.03
N VAL A 509 10.56 28.61 -14.40
CA VAL A 509 11.54 27.90 -15.25
C VAL A 509 12.42 27.01 -14.38
N TRP A 510 12.61 25.77 -14.81
CA TRP A 510 13.57 24.82 -14.24
C TRP A 510 14.76 24.69 -15.17
N LEU A 511 15.88 25.30 -14.77
CA LEU A 511 17.16 25.23 -15.49
C LEU A 511 18.03 24.14 -14.82
N SER A 512 18.30 23.06 -15.54
CA SER A 512 19.10 21.94 -15.02
C SER A 512 20.58 22.18 -15.28
N HIS A 513 21.36 22.23 -14.21
CA HIS A 513 22.81 22.36 -14.24
C HIS A 513 23.51 21.14 -13.63
N LEU A 514 24.80 20.94 -13.90
CA LEU A 514 25.58 19.91 -13.20
C LEU A 514 25.82 20.31 -11.74
N LYS A 515 25.72 19.34 -10.84
CA LYS A 515 26.41 19.34 -9.56
C LYS A 515 27.46 18.24 -9.50
N SER A 516 28.65 18.53 -8.99
CA SER A 516 29.76 17.57 -8.78
C SER A 516 30.62 17.99 -7.58
N TYR A 517 31.54 17.12 -7.16
CA TYR A 517 32.38 17.31 -5.98
C TYR A 517 33.76 17.95 -6.27
N GLU A 518 34.11 18.07 -7.55
CA GLU A 518 35.37 18.61 -8.08
C GLU A 518 35.10 19.44 -9.35
N HIS A 519 36.00 20.35 -9.71
CA HIS A 519 35.94 21.27 -10.87
C HIS A 519 34.82 22.34 -10.90
N MET A 520 33.79 22.23 -10.07
CA MET A 520 32.56 23.03 -10.18
C MET A 520 32.64 24.48 -9.66
N GLY A 521 32.30 25.41 -10.54
CA GLY A 521 32.18 26.84 -10.25
C GLY A 521 30.83 27.31 -9.72
N LEU A 522 30.73 28.64 -9.62
CA LEU A 522 29.48 29.39 -9.43
C LEU A 522 29.07 30.06 -10.74
N ALA A 523 27.77 30.29 -10.93
CA ALA A 523 27.27 31.15 -12.00
C ALA A 523 26.13 32.04 -11.51
N ASP A 524 26.06 33.25 -12.03
CA ASP A 524 24.99 34.21 -11.82
C ASP A 524 23.94 34.08 -12.94
N VAL A 525 22.65 34.17 -12.60
CA VAL A 525 21.51 33.92 -13.50
C VAL A 525 20.54 35.09 -13.43
N ALA A 526 20.22 35.67 -14.60
CA ALA A 526 19.34 36.83 -14.71
C ALA A 526 18.49 36.81 -15.99
N CYS A 527 17.29 37.38 -15.94
CA CYS A 527 16.47 37.61 -17.14
C CYS A 527 16.93 38.90 -17.82
N VAL A 528 17.28 38.83 -19.10
CA VAL A 528 17.95 39.91 -19.85
C VAL A 528 17.11 40.49 -21.00
N SER A 529 16.07 39.78 -21.45
CA SER A 529 15.15 40.28 -22.47
C SER A 529 13.80 39.58 -22.42
N GLY A 530 12.74 40.31 -22.77
CA GLY A 530 11.36 39.83 -22.84
C GLY A 530 10.68 39.60 -21.48
N CYS A 531 11.34 38.85 -20.59
CA CYS A 531 10.87 38.51 -19.26
C CYS A 531 11.71 39.16 -18.15
N THR A 532 11.19 39.13 -16.93
CA THR A 532 11.84 39.62 -15.71
C THR A 532 11.83 38.54 -14.63
N CYS A 533 12.88 38.49 -13.82
CA CYS A 533 13.00 37.59 -12.68
C CYS A 533 13.92 38.19 -11.61
N ALA A 534 13.86 37.66 -10.39
CA ALA A 534 14.87 37.96 -9.38
C ALA A 534 16.20 37.29 -9.76
N PRO A 535 17.37 37.95 -9.55
CA PRO A 535 18.67 37.32 -9.75
C PRO A 535 18.83 36.06 -8.89
N ALA A 536 19.46 35.03 -9.45
CA ALA A 536 19.75 33.77 -8.77
C ALA A 536 21.21 33.37 -8.98
N LYS A 537 21.75 32.49 -8.12
CA LYS A 537 23.07 31.86 -8.31
C LYS A 537 22.93 30.34 -8.48
N ILE A 538 23.61 29.81 -9.47
CA ILE A 538 23.99 28.40 -9.58
C ILE A 538 25.22 28.18 -8.72
N ASN A 539 25.22 27.11 -7.93
CA ASN A 539 26.41 26.56 -7.29
C ASN A 539 26.55 25.11 -7.73
N GLY A 540 27.60 24.81 -8.51
CA GLY A 540 27.85 23.45 -9.00
C GLY A 540 28.39 22.49 -7.92
N ARG A 541 28.76 22.94 -6.72
CA ARG A 541 29.26 22.03 -5.68
C ARG A 541 28.17 21.09 -5.14
N SER A 542 28.57 19.83 -5.02
CA SER A 542 27.95 18.75 -4.24
C SER A 542 28.95 18.26 -3.21
N ASP A 543 28.55 18.08 -1.95
CA ASP A 543 29.38 17.45 -0.91
C ASP A 543 29.47 15.92 -1.09
N HIS A 544 28.54 15.34 -1.85
CA HIS A 544 28.55 13.91 -2.21
C HIS A 544 29.46 13.67 -3.42
N ARG A 545 30.26 12.59 -3.38
CA ARG A 545 31.16 12.14 -4.47
C ARG A 545 30.42 11.55 -5.68
N LEU A 546 29.41 12.26 -6.18
CA LEU A 546 28.55 11.88 -7.30
C LEU A 546 28.23 13.11 -8.15
N SER A 547 28.23 12.94 -9.48
CA SER A 547 27.99 14.02 -10.44
C SER A 547 26.57 13.91 -11.05
N VAL A 548 25.68 14.81 -10.65
CA VAL A 548 24.22 14.70 -10.87
C VAL A 548 23.63 15.99 -11.48
N PRO A 549 22.67 15.93 -12.41
CA PRO A 549 21.88 17.10 -12.81
C PRO A 549 21.03 17.62 -11.64
N PHE A 550 20.98 18.94 -11.45
CA PHE A 550 20.22 19.60 -10.39
C PHE A 550 19.42 20.78 -10.97
N PRO A 551 18.11 20.92 -10.67
CA PRO A 551 17.29 22.00 -11.19
C PRO A 551 17.37 23.26 -10.31
N LEU A 552 17.87 24.37 -10.89
CA LEU A 552 17.58 25.71 -10.38
C LEU A 552 16.12 26.05 -10.73
N GLN A 553 15.36 26.57 -9.76
CA GLN A 553 13.98 27.02 -9.97
C GLN A 553 13.94 28.55 -10.01
N LEU A 554 13.58 29.12 -11.16
CA LEU A 554 13.63 30.55 -11.44
C LEU A 554 12.21 31.08 -11.80
N PRO A 555 11.55 31.86 -10.93
CA PRO A 555 10.28 32.50 -11.26
C PRO A 555 10.50 33.66 -12.25
N VAL A 556 9.93 33.55 -13.45
CA VAL A 556 10.01 34.54 -14.53
C VAL A 556 8.64 35.13 -14.85
N SER A 557 8.59 36.35 -15.39
CA SER A 557 7.39 36.87 -16.03
C SER A 557 7.12 36.21 -17.40
N GLN A 558 5.90 36.34 -17.88
CA GLN A 558 5.43 35.68 -19.11
C GLN A 558 5.86 36.47 -20.35
N HIS A 559 6.62 35.85 -21.25
CA HIS A 559 7.00 36.40 -22.56
C HIS A 559 7.17 35.25 -23.57
N GLU A 560 6.96 35.53 -24.87
CA GLU A 560 7.12 34.49 -25.90
C GLU A 560 8.58 34.17 -26.25
N GLN A 561 9.46 35.14 -25.99
CA GLN A 561 10.92 35.02 -26.08
C GLN A 561 11.53 35.48 -24.76
N CYS A 562 11.43 34.68 -23.71
CA CYS A 562 12.07 34.97 -22.42
C CYS A 562 13.56 34.61 -22.52
N ARG A 563 14.46 35.61 -22.55
CA ARG A 563 15.92 35.39 -22.53
C ARG A 563 16.43 35.37 -21.10
N ILE A 564 16.97 34.22 -20.68
CA ILE A 564 17.69 34.05 -19.42
C ILE A 564 19.18 33.96 -19.75
N ARG A 565 19.99 34.85 -19.18
CA ARG A 565 21.45 34.75 -19.24
C ARG A 565 21.98 34.01 -18.01
N VAL A 566 22.92 33.11 -18.24
CA VAL A 566 23.78 32.49 -17.23
C VAL A 566 25.20 32.99 -17.47
N THR A 567 25.88 33.46 -16.44
CA THR A 567 27.27 33.97 -16.50
C THR A 567 28.12 33.27 -15.46
N VAL A 568 29.28 32.72 -15.84
CA VAL A 568 30.26 32.11 -14.92
C VAL A 568 30.80 33.20 -13.99
N SER A 569 30.70 32.96 -12.68
CA SER A 569 31.01 33.97 -11.69
C SER A 569 32.53 34.14 -11.52
N PRO A 570 33.04 35.38 -11.32
CA PRO A 570 34.44 35.61 -10.96
C PRO A 570 34.74 35.22 -9.50
N GLU A 571 33.72 34.99 -8.68
CA GLU A 571 33.85 34.33 -7.39
C GLU A 571 34.13 32.83 -7.62
N PRO A 572 35.33 32.29 -7.28
CA PRO A 572 35.64 30.88 -7.50
C PRO A 572 34.74 29.97 -6.66
N GLY A 573 34.37 28.83 -7.24
CA GLY A 573 33.60 27.81 -6.53
C GLY A 573 34.36 27.23 -5.33
N GLN A 574 33.68 26.44 -4.50
CA GLN A 574 34.32 25.76 -3.36
C GLN A 574 35.39 24.73 -3.77
N THR A 575 35.50 24.39 -5.06
CA THR A 575 36.59 23.59 -5.63
C THR A 575 37.79 24.43 -6.11
N ARG A 576 37.68 25.77 -6.06
CA ARG A 576 38.62 26.77 -6.63
C ARG A 576 38.71 26.78 -8.16
N GLU A 577 37.69 26.25 -8.82
CA GLU A 577 37.55 26.21 -10.28
C GLU A 577 36.22 26.83 -10.69
N HIS A 578 36.03 27.05 -12.00
CA HIS A 578 34.92 27.83 -12.56
C HIS A 578 34.02 27.04 -13.52
N LYS A 579 34.17 25.70 -13.65
CA LYS A 579 33.37 24.91 -14.60
C LYS A 579 31.87 24.97 -14.28
N VAL A 580 31.07 25.35 -15.27
CA VAL A 580 29.60 25.37 -15.22
C VAL A 580 29.05 24.61 -16.42
N VAL A 581 28.02 23.78 -16.19
CA VAL A 581 27.41 22.92 -17.22
C VAL A 581 25.90 22.97 -17.11
N LEU A 582 25.20 23.09 -18.24
CA LEU A 582 23.74 23.12 -18.36
C LEU A 582 23.24 21.99 -19.28
N PHE A 583 22.13 21.33 -18.92
CA PHE A 583 21.63 20.13 -19.63
C PHE A 583 20.18 20.19 -20.14
N ALA A 584 19.34 21.03 -19.52
CA ALA A 584 17.92 21.15 -19.88
C ALA A 584 17.32 22.45 -19.36
N ALA A 585 16.31 22.96 -20.05
CA ALA A 585 15.41 24.00 -19.57
C ALA A 585 13.95 23.56 -19.76
N VAL A 586 13.14 23.70 -18.72
CA VAL A 586 11.72 23.35 -18.74
C VAL A 586 10.92 24.53 -18.18
N ALA A 587 9.87 24.95 -18.88
CA ALA A 587 8.87 25.88 -18.37
C ALA A 587 7.55 25.13 -18.10
N PRO A 588 7.41 24.42 -16.95
CA PRO A 588 6.09 24.01 -16.48
C PRO A 588 5.23 25.27 -16.25
N LYS A 589 3.98 25.26 -16.72
CA LYS A 589 3.02 26.30 -16.34
C LYS A 589 2.81 26.21 -14.83
N THR A 590 2.97 27.31 -14.10
CA THR A 590 2.79 27.34 -12.64
C THR A 590 1.85 28.47 -12.22
N ARG A 591 1.31 28.36 -10.99
CA ARG A 591 0.64 29.46 -10.30
C ARG A 591 1.56 29.99 -9.19
N THR A 592 2.67 30.57 -9.59
CA THR A 592 3.64 31.18 -8.68
C THR A 592 3.29 32.66 -8.45
N PRO A 593 2.83 33.07 -7.25
CA PRO A 593 2.72 34.49 -6.93
C PRO A 593 4.13 35.08 -6.96
N LEU A 594 4.32 36.12 -7.78
CA LEU A 594 5.54 36.92 -7.74
C LEU A 594 5.55 37.66 -6.41
N ALA A 595 6.50 37.32 -5.53
CA ALA A 595 6.67 37.96 -4.25
C ALA A 595 7.24 39.38 -4.47
N VAL A 596 6.34 40.37 -4.60
CA VAL A 596 6.73 41.78 -4.73
C VAL A 596 7.35 42.25 -3.41
N SER A 597 8.69 42.27 -3.35
CA SER A 597 9.46 42.68 -2.20
C SER A 597 9.41 44.20 -1.99
N SER A 598 8.39 44.69 -1.29
CA SER A 598 8.32 46.08 -0.79
C SER A 598 7.39 46.19 0.42
N PRO A 599 7.93 46.15 1.66
CA PRO A 599 7.14 46.32 2.88
C PRO A 599 6.48 47.69 3.05
N ALA A 600 6.88 48.70 2.26
CA ALA A 600 6.55 50.10 2.47
C ALA A 600 5.12 50.52 2.07
N LEU A 601 4.43 49.79 1.17
CA LEU A 601 3.19 50.29 0.56
C LEU A 601 1.90 49.93 1.34
N TRP A 602 1.92 48.86 2.13
CA TRP A 602 0.74 48.41 2.88
C TRP A 602 0.47 49.18 4.19
N VAL A 603 1.40 50.03 4.62
CA VAL A 603 1.25 50.85 5.84
C VAL A 603 0.37 52.10 5.60
N LEU A 604 0.24 52.57 4.36
CA LEU A 604 -0.43 53.84 4.02
C LEU A 604 -1.89 53.72 3.55
N LEU A 605 -2.42 52.50 3.33
CA LEU A 605 -3.81 52.27 2.93
C LEU A 605 -4.69 51.64 4.02
N GLY A 606 -4.12 51.31 5.18
CA GLY A 606 -4.85 50.73 6.32
C GLY A 606 -5.62 51.72 7.20
N ALA A 607 -5.75 52.98 6.80
CA ALA A 607 -6.06 54.09 7.71
C ALA A 607 -7.18 55.04 7.26
N LEU A 608 -8.26 54.55 6.64
CA LEU A 608 -9.50 55.35 6.43
C LEU A 608 -10.75 54.51 6.03
N ALA A 609 -11.37 53.78 6.98
CA ALA A 609 -12.76 53.25 6.84
C ALA A 609 -13.36 52.70 8.17
N GLY A 610 -13.12 53.36 9.31
CA GLY A 610 -13.47 52.82 10.63
C GLY A 610 -14.54 53.60 11.41
N ALA A 611 -15.74 53.81 10.87
CA ALA A 611 -16.87 54.36 11.65
C ALA A 611 -18.26 54.19 10.96
N LEU A 612 -19.07 53.20 11.39
CA LEU A 612 -20.49 53.40 11.76
C LEU A 612 -21.13 52.15 12.37
N LEU A 613 -22.11 52.40 13.25
CA LEU A 613 -22.59 51.54 14.34
C LEU A 613 -23.57 50.40 13.95
N VAL A 614 -23.28 49.18 14.44
CA VAL A 614 -23.99 48.45 15.54
C VAL A 614 -25.51 48.14 15.47
N LEU A 615 -25.89 46.97 16.02
CA LEU A 615 -27.25 46.43 16.36
C LEU A 615 -28.17 46.03 15.16
N SER A 616 -28.67 44.79 15.01
CA SER A 616 -29.44 44.02 16.00
C SER A 616 -29.82 42.58 15.51
N SER A 617 -30.65 41.89 16.28
CA SER A 617 -31.01 40.45 16.30
C SER A 617 -31.69 39.78 15.08
N ARG A 618 -31.44 38.45 14.96
CA ARG A 618 -32.32 37.28 14.64
C ARG A 618 -33.85 37.51 14.50
N PRO A 619 -34.65 36.60 13.87
CA PRO A 619 -34.31 35.32 13.17
C PRO A 619 -34.97 35.16 11.77
N ALA A 620 -34.84 33.98 11.14
CA ALA A 620 -35.65 33.54 10.00
C ALA A 620 -36.16 32.07 10.18
N PRO A 621 -37.48 31.79 10.08
CA PRO A 621 -38.09 30.45 10.18
C PRO A 621 -38.34 29.79 8.77
N PRO A 622 -38.95 28.58 8.65
CA PRO A 622 -38.56 27.63 7.60
C PRO A 622 -39.54 27.45 6.43
N GLY A 623 -39.05 26.79 5.36
CA GLY A 623 -39.85 26.31 4.22
C GLY A 623 -39.66 24.81 3.98
N HIS A 624 -40.77 24.07 3.89
CA HIS A 624 -40.79 22.61 3.65
C HIS A 624 -41.01 22.24 2.16
N PRO A 625 -40.65 21.02 1.73
CA PRO A 625 -40.68 20.61 0.32
C PRO A 625 -42.04 20.03 -0.13
N VAL A 626 -42.22 19.95 -1.45
CA VAL A 626 -43.30 19.23 -2.14
C VAL A 626 -42.70 17.98 -2.83
N PRO A 627 -43.33 16.80 -2.80
CA PRO A 627 -42.62 15.54 -3.04
C PRO A 627 -42.59 15.08 -4.51
N LEU A 628 -41.52 14.36 -4.86
CA LEU A 628 -41.50 13.45 -6.02
C LEU A 628 -41.58 12.00 -5.57
N ARG A 629 -42.27 11.18 -6.36
CA ARG A 629 -42.70 9.82 -6.03
C ARG A 629 -41.68 8.81 -6.58
N PRO A 630 -41.16 7.85 -5.78
CA PRO A 630 -40.16 6.90 -6.26
C PRO A 630 -40.78 5.83 -7.17
N PRO A 631 -40.05 5.31 -8.18
CA PRO A 631 -40.40 4.07 -8.85
C PRO A 631 -40.23 2.88 -7.87
N ARG A 632 -41.12 1.89 -7.97
CA ARG A 632 -41.03 0.64 -7.20
C ARG A 632 -40.36 -0.45 -8.04
N GLY A 633 -39.67 -1.38 -7.37
CA GLY A 633 -39.51 -2.75 -7.84
C GLY A 633 -38.16 -3.12 -8.44
N ALA A 634 -37.17 -3.34 -7.57
CA ALA A 634 -36.21 -4.42 -7.76
C ALA A 634 -36.61 -5.54 -6.79
N HIS A 635 -36.68 -6.79 -7.26
CA HIS A 635 -36.94 -7.93 -6.39
C HIS A 635 -35.63 -8.36 -5.73
N PRO A 636 -35.58 -8.58 -4.40
CA PRO A 636 -34.42 -9.19 -3.78
C PRO A 636 -34.32 -10.66 -4.20
N HIS A 637 -33.13 -11.10 -4.59
CA HIS A 637 -32.82 -12.52 -4.62
C HIS A 637 -32.82 -13.07 -3.17
N PRO A 638 -33.22 -14.34 -2.95
CA PRO A 638 -33.17 -14.91 -1.62
C PRO A 638 -31.71 -15.00 -1.14
N HIS A 639 -31.44 -14.46 0.06
CA HIS A 639 -30.15 -14.70 0.71
C HIS A 639 -29.99 -16.20 1.02
N PRO A 640 -28.78 -16.77 0.90
CA PRO A 640 -28.53 -18.15 1.29
C PRO A 640 -28.79 -18.35 2.80
N GLU A 641 -29.37 -19.48 3.19
CA GLU A 641 -29.85 -19.66 4.57
C GLU A 641 -28.71 -19.59 5.61
N PRO A 642 -28.91 -18.83 6.72
CA PRO A 642 -27.94 -18.76 7.80
C PRO A 642 -27.77 -20.12 8.49
N GLY A 643 -26.58 -20.72 8.33
CA GLY A 643 -26.22 -21.98 9.00
C GLY A 643 -25.48 -22.99 8.13
N VAL A 644 -25.60 -22.89 6.80
CA VAL A 644 -24.90 -23.81 5.88
C VAL A 644 -23.51 -23.25 5.50
N PRO A 645 -22.40 -23.96 5.83
CA PRO A 645 -21.05 -23.58 5.40
C PRO A 645 -20.94 -23.53 3.87
N LEU A 646 -20.11 -22.64 3.33
CA LEU A 646 -19.87 -22.58 1.88
C LEU A 646 -19.10 -23.83 1.39
N PRO A 647 -19.61 -24.55 0.38
CA PRO A 647 -18.80 -25.48 -0.40
C PRO A 647 -17.53 -24.79 -0.94
N PRO A 648 -16.36 -25.45 -0.99
CA PRO A 648 -15.11 -24.79 -1.37
C PRO A 648 -15.15 -24.06 -2.71
N HIS A 649 -15.84 -24.61 -3.71
CA HIS A 649 -15.99 -24.00 -5.04
C HIS A 649 -16.86 -22.72 -5.06
N LEU A 650 -17.46 -22.31 -3.95
CA LEU A 650 -18.22 -21.07 -3.80
C LEU A 650 -17.46 -19.94 -3.07
N ALA A 651 -16.25 -20.17 -2.56
CA ALA A 651 -15.49 -19.19 -1.77
C ALA A 651 -14.81 -18.06 -2.58
N GLY A 652 -15.38 -17.66 -3.72
CA GLY A 652 -14.90 -16.50 -4.49
C GLY A 652 -15.20 -15.18 -3.78
N PHE A 653 -14.35 -14.16 -3.95
CA PHE A 653 -14.39 -12.91 -3.18
C PHE A 653 -15.79 -12.26 -3.10
N ALA A 654 -16.48 -12.09 -4.22
CA ALA A 654 -17.83 -11.52 -4.25
C ALA A 654 -18.87 -12.38 -3.48
N ARG A 655 -18.80 -13.72 -3.59
CA ARG A 655 -19.68 -14.66 -2.87
C ARG A 655 -19.40 -14.65 -1.35
N LEU A 656 -18.17 -14.35 -0.92
CA LEU A 656 -17.84 -14.12 0.49
C LEU A 656 -18.36 -12.78 1.01
N ARG A 657 -18.52 -11.78 0.13
CA ARG A 657 -19.10 -10.46 0.42
C ARG A 657 -20.64 -10.52 0.51
N GLU A 658 -21.29 -11.36 -0.30
CA GLU A 658 -22.72 -11.70 -0.19
C GLU A 658 -23.11 -12.33 1.16
N ARG A 659 -22.14 -12.90 1.90
CA ARG A 659 -22.32 -13.47 3.25
C ARG A 659 -22.15 -12.46 4.39
N LEU A 660 -21.94 -11.16 4.11
CA LEU A 660 -21.91 -10.13 5.15
C LEU A 660 -23.28 -10.03 5.86
N PRO A 661 -23.36 -10.10 7.21
CA PRO A 661 -24.62 -9.95 7.96
C PRO A 661 -25.30 -8.56 7.90
N TRP A 662 -24.88 -7.70 6.98
CA TRP A 662 -25.40 -6.36 6.73
C TRP A 662 -25.19 -5.97 5.27
N GLU A 663 -26.01 -5.05 4.75
CA GLU A 663 -25.82 -4.45 3.42
C GLU A 663 -24.41 -3.79 3.32
N PRO A 664 -23.55 -4.22 2.37
CA PRO A 664 -22.16 -3.77 2.30
C PRO A 664 -22.02 -2.26 2.11
N LEU A 665 -21.21 -1.63 2.95
CA LEU A 665 -20.93 -0.19 2.90
C LEU A 665 -19.74 0.15 1.98
N LEU A 666 -18.81 -0.78 1.76
CA LEU A 666 -17.74 -0.64 0.76
C LEU A 666 -18.10 -1.38 -0.53
N THR A 667 -17.54 -0.98 -1.66
CA THR A 667 -17.48 -1.82 -2.87
C THR A 667 -16.27 -2.74 -2.83
N ASP A 668 -16.24 -3.76 -3.70
CA ASP A 668 -15.14 -4.72 -3.75
C ASP A 668 -13.81 -4.05 -4.13
N GLU A 669 -13.83 -3.07 -5.05
CA GLU A 669 -12.64 -2.26 -5.35
C GLU A 669 -12.22 -1.34 -4.18
N GLU A 670 -13.14 -0.89 -3.33
CA GLU A 670 -12.81 -0.15 -2.10
C GLU A 670 -12.18 -1.06 -1.03
N VAL A 671 -12.62 -2.33 -0.91
CA VAL A 671 -11.99 -3.34 -0.04
C VAL A 671 -10.65 -3.83 -0.61
N GLN A 672 -10.47 -3.84 -1.94
CA GLN A 672 -9.16 -4.09 -2.56
C GLN A 672 -8.20 -2.91 -2.32
N ARG A 673 -8.65 -1.66 -2.52
CA ARG A 673 -7.90 -0.45 -2.13
C ARG A 673 -7.54 -0.41 -0.65
N ALA A 674 -8.36 -1.01 0.21
CA ALA A 674 -8.06 -1.15 1.64
C ALA A 674 -6.82 -2.00 1.92
N GLN A 675 -6.43 -2.94 1.05
CA GLN A 675 -5.26 -3.80 1.24
C GLN A 675 -3.97 -3.03 0.91
N GLY A 676 -3.51 -2.24 1.87
CA GLY A 676 -2.30 -1.42 1.80
C GLY A 676 -1.02 -2.24 1.61
N TYR A 677 -0.98 -3.46 2.17
CA TYR A 677 0.00 -4.51 1.89
C TYR A 677 -0.63 -5.88 2.19
N TYR A 678 -0.25 -6.94 1.45
CA TYR A 678 -0.74 -8.31 1.71
C TYR A 678 0.38 -9.33 2.00
N GLY A 679 1.56 -9.16 1.39
CA GLY A 679 2.67 -10.10 1.57
C GLY A 679 2.46 -11.46 0.92
N SER A 680 3.13 -12.49 1.44
CA SER A 680 3.00 -13.89 0.97
C SER A 680 1.62 -14.51 1.21
N GLY A 681 0.78 -13.87 2.03
CA GLY A 681 -0.50 -14.41 2.49
C GLY A 681 -0.40 -15.73 3.28
N SER A 682 0.80 -16.26 3.54
CA SER A 682 1.03 -17.63 4.02
C SER A 682 0.31 -17.91 5.34
N ALA A 683 0.40 -17.00 6.31
CA ALA A 683 -0.32 -17.11 7.58
C ALA A 683 -1.85 -17.03 7.40
N MET A 684 -2.34 -16.19 6.49
CA MET A 684 -3.77 -16.11 6.19
C MET A 684 -4.29 -17.35 5.46
N ARG A 685 -3.51 -17.95 4.54
CA ARG A 685 -3.86 -19.21 3.88
C ARG A 685 -3.92 -20.38 4.87
N ARG A 686 -3.09 -20.42 5.94
CA ARG A 686 -3.27 -21.39 7.05
C ARG A 686 -4.64 -21.25 7.73
N VAL A 687 -5.06 -20.03 8.07
CA VAL A 687 -6.35 -19.78 8.73
C VAL A 687 -7.53 -20.03 7.79
N ALA A 688 -7.41 -19.64 6.52
CA ALA A 688 -8.37 -19.98 5.47
C ALA A 688 -8.54 -21.49 5.31
N ALA A 689 -7.44 -22.26 5.33
CA ALA A 689 -7.47 -23.72 5.26
C ALA A 689 -8.18 -24.37 6.46
N LYS A 690 -8.02 -23.83 7.68
CA LYS A 690 -8.81 -24.24 8.87
C LYS A 690 -10.30 -24.00 8.66
N LEU A 691 -10.70 -22.78 8.27
CA LEU A 691 -12.10 -22.42 8.05
C LEU A 691 -12.76 -23.25 6.94
N LEU A 692 -12.07 -23.44 5.81
CA LEU A 692 -12.48 -24.31 4.71
C LEU A 692 -12.44 -25.82 5.08
N ALA A 693 -11.90 -26.19 6.25
CA ALA A 693 -11.96 -27.53 6.81
C ALA A 693 -12.99 -27.66 7.96
N GLY A 694 -13.80 -26.61 8.20
CA GLY A 694 -14.80 -26.58 9.28
C GLY A 694 -14.22 -26.51 10.68
N GLN A 695 -12.94 -26.17 10.83
CA GLN A 695 -12.26 -26.14 12.13
C GLN A 695 -12.51 -24.81 12.87
N PRO A 696 -12.58 -24.82 14.21
CA PRO A 696 -12.63 -23.60 15.00
C PRO A 696 -11.37 -22.74 14.80
N ILE A 697 -11.57 -21.43 14.95
CA ILE A 697 -10.50 -20.44 15.07
C ILE A 697 -10.73 -19.51 16.26
N LYS A 698 -9.63 -19.02 16.85
CA LYS A 698 -9.61 -17.99 17.90
C LYS A 698 -9.10 -16.65 17.37
N VAL A 699 -9.86 -15.58 17.58
CA VAL A 699 -9.57 -14.22 17.12
C VAL A 699 -9.36 -13.29 18.31
N VAL A 700 -8.26 -12.53 18.32
CA VAL A 700 -7.99 -11.50 19.35
C VAL A 700 -7.77 -10.15 18.69
N THR A 701 -8.36 -9.09 19.24
CA THR A 701 -8.19 -7.71 18.72
C THR A 701 -7.51 -6.83 19.76
N LEU A 702 -6.30 -6.36 19.47
CA LEU A 702 -5.53 -5.42 20.29
C LEU A 702 -5.63 -4.01 19.70
N GLY A 703 -5.68 -2.98 20.53
CA GLY A 703 -5.65 -1.61 20.05
C GLY A 703 -6.34 -0.58 20.96
N GLY A 704 -6.58 0.59 20.38
CA GLY A 704 -7.08 1.77 21.08
C GLY A 704 -8.59 1.82 21.35
N SER A 705 -9.11 3.04 21.48
CA SER A 705 -10.54 3.29 21.67
C SER A 705 -11.41 2.86 20.48
N ILE A 706 -10.84 2.86 19.26
CA ILE A 706 -11.50 2.35 18.06
C ILE A 706 -11.76 0.84 18.20
N THR A 707 -10.74 0.06 18.58
CA THR A 707 -10.83 -1.39 18.85
C THR A 707 -11.85 -1.73 19.93
N ARG A 708 -11.95 -0.90 20.98
CA ARG A 708 -12.99 -1.05 22.03
C ARG A 708 -14.42 -0.85 21.52
N GLY A 709 -14.61 -0.38 20.28
CA GLY A 709 -15.93 -0.08 19.71
C GLY A 709 -16.43 1.35 19.98
N THR A 710 -15.56 2.28 20.38
CA THR A 710 -15.98 3.65 20.71
C THR A 710 -16.60 4.32 19.47
N GLY A 711 -17.77 4.94 19.66
CA GLY A 711 -18.56 5.59 18.60
C GLY A 711 -19.64 4.70 17.96
N ALA A 712 -19.56 3.36 18.11
CA ALA A 712 -20.68 2.49 17.83
C ALA A 712 -21.82 2.73 18.84
N THR A 713 -23.07 2.60 18.39
CA THR A 713 -24.27 2.79 19.24
C THR A 713 -24.55 1.58 20.14
N HIS A 714 -23.96 0.42 19.85
CA HIS A 714 -24.05 -0.81 20.63
C HIS A 714 -22.75 -1.64 20.46
N PRO A 715 -22.27 -2.39 21.47
CA PRO A 715 -21.00 -3.14 21.36
C PRO A 715 -20.93 -4.15 20.18
N SER A 716 -22.07 -4.75 19.81
CA SER A 716 -22.13 -5.65 18.64
C SER A 716 -22.00 -4.94 17.28
N ARG A 717 -22.05 -3.60 17.25
CA ARG A 717 -21.81 -2.76 16.06
C ARG A 717 -20.40 -2.19 15.98
N GLY A 718 -19.53 -2.47 16.95
CA GLY A 718 -18.10 -2.19 16.84
C GLY A 718 -17.44 -3.08 15.78
N TYR A 719 -16.46 -2.57 15.03
CA TYR A 719 -15.89 -3.26 13.85
C TYR A 719 -15.34 -4.66 14.17
N THR A 720 -14.78 -4.85 15.37
CA THR A 720 -14.25 -6.12 15.86
C THR A 720 -15.35 -7.18 15.99
N SER A 721 -16.50 -6.79 16.53
CA SER A 721 -17.67 -7.65 16.69
C SER A 721 -18.33 -7.95 15.34
N LEU A 722 -18.37 -6.96 14.44
CA LEU A 722 -18.88 -7.10 13.08
C LEU A 722 -18.02 -8.08 12.25
N PHE A 723 -16.69 -7.95 12.30
CA PHE A 723 -15.76 -8.87 11.63
C PHE A 723 -15.95 -10.33 12.10
N PHE A 724 -15.99 -10.56 13.42
CA PHE A 724 -16.21 -11.91 13.95
C PHE A 724 -17.63 -12.45 13.67
N SER A 725 -18.65 -11.57 13.61
CA SER A 725 -20.01 -11.92 13.19
C SER A 725 -20.04 -12.42 11.74
N TRP A 726 -19.30 -11.77 10.81
CA TRP A 726 -19.15 -12.26 9.45
C TRP A 726 -18.42 -13.62 9.37
N VAL A 727 -17.37 -13.83 10.17
CA VAL A 727 -16.69 -15.14 10.26
C VAL A 727 -17.69 -16.22 10.66
N ASN A 728 -18.43 -16.04 11.76
CA ASN A 728 -19.41 -17.02 12.25
C ASN A 728 -20.61 -17.24 11.30
N ALA A 729 -21.01 -16.22 10.53
CA ALA A 729 -22.08 -16.34 9.52
C ALA A 729 -21.63 -17.07 8.24
N THR A 730 -20.32 -17.02 7.92
CA THR A 730 -19.73 -17.67 6.75
C THR A 730 -19.26 -19.09 7.06
N PHE A 731 -18.73 -19.30 8.26
CA PHE A 731 -18.24 -20.57 8.80
C PHE A 731 -18.84 -20.81 10.20
N PRO A 732 -20.06 -21.36 10.29
CA PRO A 732 -20.69 -21.61 11.59
C PRO A 732 -20.01 -22.77 12.34
N HIS A 733 -19.35 -22.47 13.45
CA HIS A 733 -18.78 -23.48 14.35
C HIS A 733 -18.84 -23.02 15.83
N SER A 734 -19.37 -23.88 16.71
CA SER A 734 -19.64 -23.53 18.13
C SER A 734 -18.38 -23.23 18.95
N GLY A 735 -17.24 -23.81 18.57
CA GLY A 735 -15.93 -23.56 19.17
C GLY A 735 -15.20 -22.31 18.69
N HIS A 736 -15.81 -21.43 17.88
CA HIS A 736 -15.19 -20.14 17.54
C HIS A 736 -15.08 -19.23 18.77
N ALA A 737 -13.90 -18.64 18.97
CA ALA A 737 -13.61 -17.79 20.13
C ALA A 737 -13.17 -16.38 19.70
N PHE A 738 -13.62 -15.36 20.42
CA PHE A 738 -13.30 -13.96 20.16
C PHE A 738 -13.01 -13.19 21.46
N ILE A 739 -11.90 -12.44 21.49
CA ILE A 739 -11.47 -11.65 22.64
C ILE A 739 -11.13 -10.22 22.18
N ASN A 740 -11.88 -9.23 22.68
CA ASN A 740 -11.60 -7.81 22.42
C ASN A 740 -10.80 -7.18 23.57
N GLN A 741 -9.50 -6.99 23.35
CA GLN A 741 -8.58 -6.35 24.29
C GLN A 741 -8.39 -4.84 23.98
N GLY A 742 -9.35 -4.18 23.32
CA GLY A 742 -9.26 -2.75 23.04
C GLY A 742 -9.27 -1.90 24.31
N ILE A 743 -8.23 -1.09 24.54
CA ILE A 743 -8.09 -0.21 25.71
C ILE A 743 -8.11 1.25 25.26
N GLY A 744 -9.04 2.03 25.83
CA GLY A 744 -9.34 3.37 25.33
C GLY A 744 -8.26 4.40 25.62
N GLY A 745 -7.41 4.73 24.64
CA GLY A 745 -6.43 5.81 24.76
C GLY A 745 -5.06 5.37 25.29
N THR A 746 -4.57 4.23 24.81
CA THR A 746 -3.26 3.63 25.12
C THR A 746 -2.50 3.31 23.84
N THR A 747 -1.16 3.39 23.87
CA THR A 747 -0.25 3.08 22.76
C THR A 747 0.01 1.57 22.62
N SER A 748 0.64 1.16 21.52
CA SER A 748 1.21 -0.18 21.31
C SER A 748 2.18 -0.62 22.43
N THR A 749 2.80 0.33 23.14
CA THR A 749 3.77 0.08 24.20
C THR A 749 3.19 -0.74 25.37
N ILE A 750 1.97 -0.43 25.84
CA ILE A 750 1.38 -1.22 26.93
C ILE A 750 0.96 -2.62 26.48
N PHE A 751 0.61 -2.78 25.21
CA PHE A 751 0.34 -4.09 24.63
C PHE A 751 1.63 -4.90 24.50
N MET A 752 2.73 -4.31 24.04
CA MET A 752 4.04 -5.00 23.95
C MET A 752 4.51 -5.55 25.31
N ALA A 753 4.32 -4.76 26.37
CA ALA A 753 4.55 -5.22 27.74
C ALA A 753 3.69 -6.43 28.12
N CYS A 754 2.38 -6.34 27.89
CA CYS A 754 1.40 -7.23 28.52
C CYS A 754 0.85 -8.31 27.58
N VAL A 755 1.33 -8.42 26.34
CA VAL A 755 0.78 -9.31 25.29
C VAL A 755 0.67 -10.77 25.73
N GLU A 756 1.65 -11.25 26.51
CA GLU A 756 1.72 -12.60 27.07
C GLU A 756 0.56 -12.93 28.03
N GLN A 757 -0.06 -11.90 28.63
CA GLN A 757 -1.27 -12.03 29.47
C GLN A 757 -2.57 -11.74 28.68
N LEU A 758 -2.47 -11.01 27.56
CA LEU A 758 -3.62 -10.53 26.78
C LEU A 758 -4.02 -11.46 25.62
N VAL A 759 -3.09 -12.28 25.12
CA VAL A 759 -3.27 -13.12 23.92
C VAL A 759 -3.01 -14.58 24.27
N PRO A 760 -4.02 -15.47 24.21
CA PRO A 760 -3.83 -16.90 24.43
C PRO A 760 -2.83 -17.52 23.44
N PRO A 761 -1.92 -18.43 23.87
CA PRO A 761 -0.91 -19.06 23.01
C PRO A 761 -1.43 -19.86 21.80
N ASP A 762 -2.72 -20.18 21.78
CA ASP A 762 -3.46 -20.94 20.77
C ASP A 762 -4.32 -20.05 19.86
N THR A 763 -4.02 -18.75 19.78
CA THR A 763 -4.75 -17.78 18.94
C THR A 763 -4.43 -17.96 17.45
N ASP A 764 -5.43 -17.89 16.56
CA ASP A 764 -5.25 -18.02 15.11
C ASP A 764 -5.10 -16.67 14.39
N ILE A 765 -5.86 -15.65 14.79
CA ILE A 765 -5.80 -14.29 14.21
C ILE A 765 -5.57 -13.28 15.33
N VAL A 766 -4.61 -12.35 15.13
CA VAL A 766 -4.47 -11.16 15.98
C VAL A 766 -4.53 -9.89 15.13
N THR A 767 -5.51 -9.02 15.37
CA THR A 767 -5.63 -7.72 14.68
C THR A 767 -5.12 -6.59 15.56
N LEU A 768 -4.44 -5.61 14.98
CA LEU A 768 -3.75 -4.52 15.68
C LEU A 768 -4.23 -3.16 15.16
N GLU A 769 -4.68 -2.24 16.02
CA GLU A 769 -5.02 -0.85 15.64
C GLU A 769 -4.41 0.14 16.64
N PHE A 770 -3.37 0.86 16.20
CA PHE A 770 -2.59 1.81 17.02
C PHE A 770 -2.34 3.16 16.33
N THR A 771 -2.92 3.37 15.15
CA THR A 771 -2.50 4.40 14.17
C THR A 771 -2.72 5.81 14.68
N TYR A 772 -3.79 6.01 15.45
CA TYR A 772 -4.12 7.27 16.08
C TYR A 772 -3.49 7.43 17.48
N ASN A 773 -3.20 6.31 18.14
CA ASN A 773 -2.81 6.29 19.55
C ASN A 773 -1.29 6.39 19.75
N ASP A 774 -0.50 5.78 18.86
CA ASP A 774 0.95 5.88 18.91
C ASP A 774 1.42 7.29 18.52
N GLU A 775 2.63 7.63 18.96
CA GLU A 775 3.19 8.98 18.83
C GLU A 775 3.31 9.43 17.35
N ARG A 776 3.15 10.74 17.13
CA ARG A 776 3.11 11.36 15.79
C ARG A 776 4.49 11.71 15.21
N ASP A 777 5.54 11.58 16.02
CA ASP A 777 6.84 12.18 15.76
C ASP A 777 7.75 11.23 14.99
N GLY A 778 8.15 11.64 13.77
CA GLY A 778 8.77 10.75 12.80
C GLY A 778 10.18 10.28 13.18
N GLY A 779 10.37 8.97 13.32
CA GLY A 779 11.64 8.34 13.64
C GLY A 779 11.49 6.90 14.14
N TYR A 780 12.10 5.95 13.43
CA TYR A 780 12.05 4.52 13.77
C TYR A 780 12.71 4.18 15.10
N THR A 781 13.74 4.93 15.50
CA THR A 781 14.45 4.76 16.78
C THR A 781 13.71 5.35 18.01
N LYS A 782 12.44 5.77 17.87
CA LYS A 782 11.60 6.21 18.99
C LYS A 782 11.07 5.02 19.80
N PRO A 783 10.92 5.14 21.15
CA PRO A 783 10.42 4.06 22.00
C PRO A 783 9.06 3.49 21.58
N SER A 784 8.16 4.32 21.06
CA SER A 784 6.86 3.88 20.52
C SER A 784 6.99 2.97 19.30
N ARG A 785 7.86 3.29 18.33
CA ARG A 785 8.13 2.45 17.15
C ARG A 785 8.91 1.18 17.49
N GLN A 786 9.91 1.31 18.37
CA GLN A 786 10.64 0.17 18.94
C GLN A 786 9.67 -0.81 19.63
N ALA A 787 8.70 -0.29 20.40
CA ALA A 787 7.71 -1.11 21.08
C ALA A 787 6.68 -1.74 20.14
N PHE A 788 6.23 -1.04 19.09
CA PHE A 788 5.36 -1.66 18.08
C PHE A 788 6.05 -2.82 17.37
N GLU A 789 7.33 -2.69 17.00
CA GLU A 789 8.12 -3.80 16.46
C GLU A 789 8.21 -4.97 17.44
N GLN A 790 8.56 -4.72 18.70
CA GLN A 790 8.65 -5.78 19.72
C GLN A 790 7.29 -6.46 19.95
N LEU A 791 6.16 -5.76 19.84
CA LEU A 791 4.82 -6.36 19.87
C LEU A 791 4.63 -7.36 18.72
N LEU A 792 4.98 -7.00 17.48
CA LEU A 792 4.92 -7.93 16.35
C LEU A 792 5.82 -9.15 16.58
N ARG A 793 7.06 -8.96 17.01
CA ARG A 793 8.02 -10.04 17.25
C ARG A 793 7.53 -11.02 18.33
N LYS A 794 7.00 -10.52 19.46
CA LYS A 794 6.40 -11.34 20.51
C LYS A 794 5.21 -12.15 19.99
N LEU A 795 4.28 -11.50 19.29
CA LEU A 795 3.10 -12.15 18.71
C LEU A 795 3.45 -13.26 17.71
N LEU A 796 4.45 -13.03 16.85
CA LEU A 796 4.92 -14.00 15.85
C LEU A 796 5.70 -15.19 16.46
N ARG A 797 6.11 -15.13 17.74
CA ARG A 797 6.69 -16.26 18.48
C ARG A 797 5.70 -17.02 19.35
N LEU A 798 4.41 -16.66 19.35
CA LEU A 798 3.39 -17.49 20.00
C LEU A 798 3.35 -18.89 19.34
N PRO A 799 3.15 -19.98 20.10
CA PRO A 799 3.21 -21.35 19.56
C PRO A 799 2.29 -21.60 18.36
N SER A 800 1.14 -20.94 18.27
CA SER A 800 0.22 -21.03 17.14
C SER A 800 0.70 -20.34 15.85
N SER A 801 1.74 -19.50 15.92
CA SER A 801 2.21 -18.63 14.82
C SER A 801 1.04 -17.88 14.14
N PRO A 802 0.34 -16.99 14.89
CA PRO A 802 -0.94 -16.39 14.46
C PRO A 802 -0.81 -15.54 13.20
N ALA A 803 -1.89 -15.49 12.41
CA ALA A 803 -2.04 -14.53 11.33
C ALA A 803 -2.27 -13.13 11.91
N LEU A 804 -1.28 -12.26 11.78
CA LEU A 804 -1.38 -10.87 12.20
C LEU A 804 -2.06 -10.02 11.12
N VAL A 805 -2.79 -8.98 11.53
CA VAL A 805 -3.23 -7.89 10.65
C VAL A 805 -3.00 -6.55 11.33
N LEU A 806 -2.32 -5.64 10.65
CA LEU A 806 -2.28 -4.23 11.04
C LEU A 806 -3.44 -3.49 10.36
N LEU A 807 -4.36 -2.96 11.15
CA LEU A 807 -5.47 -2.13 10.70
C LEU A 807 -5.16 -0.66 10.98
N HIS A 808 -5.33 0.18 9.96
CA HIS A 808 -5.16 1.61 10.04
C HIS A 808 -6.48 2.36 9.97
N HIS A 809 -6.93 2.87 11.12
CA HIS A 809 -8.04 3.83 11.18
C HIS A 809 -7.64 5.19 10.62
N TYR A 810 -8.60 5.92 10.04
CA TYR A 810 -8.38 7.26 9.48
C TYR A 810 -9.25 8.31 10.20
N ALA A 811 -8.60 9.14 11.01
CA ALA A 811 -9.22 10.19 11.81
C ALA A 811 -9.21 11.55 11.09
N TRP A 812 -10.13 11.76 10.13
CA TRP A 812 -10.26 12.96 9.29
C TRP A 812 -10.06 14.28 10.05
N GLY A 813 -10.62 14.40 11.25
CA GLY A 813 -10.59 15.62 12.06
C GLY A 813 -9.23 15.98 12.65
N ALA A 814 -8.33 15.00 12.72
CA ALA A 814 -6.98 15.10 13.26
C ALA A 814 -5.88 14.84 12.20
N SER A 815 -6.27 14.66 10.95
CA SER A 815 -5.40 14.65 9.76
C SER A 815 -5.30 16.06 9.19
N TYR A 816 -4.37 16.84 9.74
CA TYR A 816 -4.11 18.24 9.37
C TYR A 816 -2.62 18.47 9.11
N GLY A 817 -2.27 19.59 8.48
CA GLY A 817 -0.88 19.93 8.18
C GLY A 817 -0.70 21.38 7.71
N PRO A 818 0.52 21.79 7.35
CA PRO A 818 0.80 23.14 6.87
C PRO A 818 -0.09 23.54 5.69
N GLY A 819 -0.96 24.52 5.90
CA GLY A 819 -1.93 24.98 4.90
C GLY A 819 -3.16 24.09 4.68
N HIS A 820 -3.41 23.09 5.53
CA HIS A 820 -4.58 22.20 5.38
C HIS A 820 -5.23 21.83 6.73
N GLY A 821 -6.47 22.28 6.94
CA GLY A 821 -7.11 22.29 8.26
C GLY A 821 -7.59 20.94 8.79
N LYS A 822 -8.15 20.07 7.94
CA LYS A 822 -8.67 18.71 8.24
C LYS A 822 -8.66 17.86 6.97
N GLY A 823 -8.79 16.53 7.08
CA GLY A 823 -8.93 15.64 5.92
C GLY A 823 -7.68 15.51 5.03
N LEU A 824 -6.49 15.85 5.52
CA LEU A 824 -5.24 15.64 4.79
C LEU A 824 -5.04 14.13 4.52
N TYR A 825 -4.68 13.74 3.30
CA TYR A 825 -4.56 12.32 2.96
C TYR A 825 -3.42 11.64 3.72
N PHE A 826 -2.20 12.14 3.57
CA PHE A 826 -0.99 11.56 4.17
C PHE A 826 -0.89 11.86 5.68
N PHE A 827 -0.57 10.83 6.47
CA PHE A 827 -0.39 10.92 7.92
C PHE A 827 0.85 10.10 8.36
N PRO A 828 1.81 10.64 9.15
CA PRO A 828 3.12 9.98 9.34
C PRO A 828 3.08 8.61 10.03
N PRO A 829 2.39 8.40 11.18
CA PRO A 829 2.40 7.12 11.88
C PRO A 829 1.97 5.92 11.03
N GLU A 830 1.03 6.11 10.11
CA GLU A 830 0.57 5.06 9.22
C GLU A 830 1.71 4.49 8.36
N GLN A 831 2.58 5.35 7.84
CA GLN A 831 3.71 4.97 6.98
C GLN A 831 4.79 4.20 7.75
N GLU A 832 5.07 4.60 8.99
CA GLU A 832 6.09 3.98 9.83
C GLU A 832 5.64 2.61 10.33
N LEU A 833 4.40 2.52 10.83
CA LEU A 833 3.78 1.26 11.27
C LEU A 833 3.59 0.30 10.09
N THR A 834 3.17 0.79 8.91
CA THR A 834 3.14 0.00 7.65
C THR A 834 4.53 -0.55 7.34
N THR A 835 5.58 0.27 7.39
CA THR A 835 6.95 -0.18 7.07
C THR A 835 7.42 -1.29 8.00
N ILE A 836 7.18 -1.14 9.32
CA ILE A 836 7.45 -2.18 10.31
C ILE A 836 6.68 -3.48 9.99
N ALA A 837 5.38 -3.39 9.69
CA ALA A 837 4.58 -4.56 9.33
C ALA A 837 5.08 -5.27 8.04
N THR A 838 5.45 -4.53 6.99
CA THR A 838 5.99 -5.14 5.75
C THR A 838 7.28 -5.94 6.00
N PHE A 839 8.14 -5.52 6.93
CA PHE A 839 9.36 -6.27 7.28
C PHE A 839 9.06 -7.67 7.80
N TYR A 840 8.02 -7.79 8.61
CA TYR A 840 7.57 -9.05 9.20
C TYR A 840 6.61 -9.85 8.31
N ASP A 841 6.34 -9.38 7.09
CA ASP A 841 5.36 -9.95 6.16
C ASP A 841 3.91 -9.96 6.71
N VAL A 842 3.57 -8.95 7.52
CA VAL A 842 2.24 -8.79 8.14
C VAL A 842 1.31 -7.98 7.23
N PRO A 843 0.14 -8.52 6.82
CA PRO A 843 -0.87 -7.78 6.07
C PRO A 843 -1.27 -6.44 6.72
N VAL A 844 -1.40 -5.41 5.90
CA VAL A 844 -1.77 -4.04 6.31
C VAL A 844 -3.05 -3.60 5.61
N VAL A 845 -4.03 -3.18 6.40
CA VAL A 845 -5.32 -2.66 5.94
C VAL A 845 -5.39 -1.16 6.22
N SER A 846 -5.60 -0.33 5.20
CA SER A 846 -5.71 1.12 5.30
C SER A 846 -7.14 1.60 5.02
N LEU A 847 -7.85 2.04 6.06
CA LEU A 847 -9.16 2.67 5.91
C LEU A 847 -9.06 3.94 5.05
N ARG A 848 -7.97 4.71 5.19
CA ARG A 848 -7.66 5.89 4.37
C ARG A 848 -7.72 5.57 2.87
N SER A 849 -7.03 4.52 2.43
CA SER A 849 -6.99 4.13 1.01
C SER A 849 -8.37 3.73 0.48
N ALA A 850 -9.23 3.14 1.32
CA ALA A 850 -10.60 2.79 0.95
C ALA A 850 -11.56 3.99 0.92
N VAL A 851 -11.66 4.76 2.01
CA VAL A 851 -12.81 5.64 2.26
C VAL A 851 -12.58 7.12 1.97
N TRP A 852 -11.33 7.59 1.81
CA TRP A 852 -11.06 9.04 1.73
C TRP A 852 -11.81 9.72 0.58
N ARG A 853 -11.93 9.06 -0.58
CA ARG A 853 -12.71 9.57 -1.73
C ARG A 853 -14.17 9.81 -1.35
N ASN A 854 -14.78 8.87 -0.64
CA ASN A 854 -16.18 8.91 -0.22
C ASN A 854 -16.43 9.97 0.85
N LEU A 855 -15.50 10.14 1.79
CA LEU A 855 -15.50 11.23 2.78
C LEU A 855 -15.37 12.61 2.12
N ALA A 856 -14.42 12.76 1.20
CA ALA A 856 -14.17 14.02 0.49
C ALA A 856 -15.33 14.40 -0.46
N ALA A 857 -16.02 13.41 -1.05
CA ALA A 857 -17.21 13.60 -1.88
C ALA A 857 -18.51 13.77 -1.08
N GLY A 858 -18.50 13.52 0.24
CA GLY A 858 -19.68 13.65 1.11
C GLY A 858 -20.85 12.74 0.70
N ILE A 859 -20.55 11.52 0.25
CA ILE A 859 -21.59 10.56 -0.16
C ILE A 859 -22.37 10.01 1.05
N GLU A 860 -23.51 9.38 0.81
CA GLU A 860 -24.32 8.82 1.90
C GLU A 860 -23.60 7.64 2.60
N GLY A 861 -23.59 7.67 3.93
CA GLY A 861 -22.77 6.81 4.80
C GLY A 861 -21.42 7.45 5.16
N PHE A 862 -20.99 8.46 4.41
CA PHE A 862 -19.66 9.07 4.48
C PHE A 862 -19.70 10.60 4.71
N GLN A 863 -20.85 11.14 5.12
CA GLN A 863 -21.04 12.58 5.33
C GLN A 863 -20.27 13.13 6.55
N LEU A 864 -19.94 14.42 6.47
CA LEU A 864 -19.06 15.16 7.40
C LEU A 864 -19.65 16.50 7.90
N ASP A 865 -20.81 16.93 7.41
CA ASP A 865 -21.49 18.16 7.82
C ASP A 865 -22.15 18.06 9.22
N LYS A 866 -22.38 16.84 9.70
CA LYS A 866 -22.87 16.54 11.05
C LYS A 866 -22.10 15.37 11.66
N ILE A 867 -22.30 15.18 12.96
CA ILE A 867 -21.72 14.08 13.74
C ILE A 867 -22.82 13.25 14.42
N VAL A 868 -22.50 12.02 14.82
CA VAL A 868 -23.43 11.08 15.50
C VAL A 868 -23.04 10.88 16.97
N PRO A 869 -23.25 11.88 17.85
CA PRO A 869 -22.73 11.85 19.21
C PRO A 869 -23.44 10.82 20.08
N ASN A 870 -22.65 9.97 20.71
CA ASN A 870 -23.10 9.09 21.80
C ASN A 870 -23.11 9.80 23.17
N LYS A 871 -22.70 11.07 23.24
CA LYS A 871 -22.89 11.97 24.40
C LYS A 871 -23.18 13.40 23.93
N PRO A 872 -24.19 14.09 24.47
CA PRO A 872 -24.37 15.50 24.21
C PRO A 872 -23.35 16.31 25.01
N ASP A 873 -22.37 16.90 24.34
CA ASP A 873 -21.82 18.21 24.71
C ASP A 873 -20.96 18.80 23.57
N SER A 874 -20.88 20.14 23.57
CA SER A 874 -20.07 21.03 22.71
C SER A 874 -19.36 20.41 21.49
N GLY A 875 -20.05 20.37 20.33
CA GLY A 875 -19.50 19.91 19.06
C GLY A 875 -20.18 20.53 17.83
N PRO A 876 -19.77 20.15 16.59
CA PRO A 876 -20.46 20.52 15.36
C PRO A 876 -21.91 19.99 15.32
N THR A 877 -22.67 20.43 14.32
CA THR A 877 -24.10 20.11 14.14
C THR A 877 -24.38 18.61 14.34
N VAL A 878 -25.40 18.30 15.14
CA VAL A 878 -25.74 16.93 15.52
C VAL A 878 -26.71 16.31 14.50
N ALA A 879 -26.44 15.08 14.06
CA ALA A 879 -27.35 14.32 13.21
C ALA A 879 -28.59 13.88 13.99
N ALA A 880 -29.78 14.25 13.49
CA ALA A 880 -31.05 13.77 14.02
C ALA A 880 -31.12 12.22 13.94
N PRO A 881 -31.80 11.52 14.87
CA PRO A 881 -31.76 10.07 14.99
C PRO A 881 -32.00 9.31 13.67
N GLN A 882 -32.97 9.76 12.89
CA GLN A 882 -33.34 9.21 11.60
C GLN A 882 -32.30 9.43 10.49
N GLU A 883 -31.36 10.37 10.64
CA GLU A 883 -30.32 10.68 9.64
C GLU A 883 -28.96 10.05 9.97
N ARG A 884 -28.80 9.40 11.14
CA ARG A 884 -27.50 8.90 11.62
C ARG A 884 -26.80 7.94 10.66
N HIS A 885 -27.55 7.23 9.82
CA HIS A 885 -27.04 6.33 8.78
C HIS A 885 -26.22 7.06 7.69
N LYS A 886 -26.32 8.39 7.56
CA LYS A 886 -25.62 9.14 6.51
C LYS A 886 -24.17 9.50 6.86
N TYR A 887 -23.81 9.44 8.14
CA TYR A 887 -22.62 10.10 8.71
C TYR A 887 -21.57 9.09 9.21
N PHE A 888 -20.30 9.33 8.88
CA PHE A 888 -19.22 8.38 9.14
C PHE A 888 -18.68 8.39 10.58
N PHE A 889 -18.76 9.54 11.26
CA PHE A 889 -18.12 9.78 12.55
C PHE A 889 -19.13 10.10 13.67
N ALA A 890 -18.82 9.64 14.87
CA ALA A 890 -19.61 9.85 16.07
C ALA A 890 -19.31 11.20 16.75
N ASP A 891 -18.04 11.62 16.78
CA ASP A 891 -17.59 12.87 17.40
C ASP A 891 -16.89 13.78 16.38
N PHE A 892 -15.88 14.58 16.79
CA PHE A 892 -15.11 15.56 16.01
C PHE A 892 -14.27 14.97 14.84
N TYR A 893 -14.86 14.07 14.07
CA TYR A 893 -14.27 13.32 12.96
C TYR A 893 -13.07 12.45 13.39
N LEU A 894 -13.17 11.87 14.60
CA LEU A 894 -12.19 10.95 15.19
C LEU A 894 -12.77 9.54 15.33
N HIS A 895 -13.75 9.33 16.23
CA HIS A 895 -14.32 8.00 16.47
C HIS A 895 -15.39 7.68 15.42
N PRO A 896 -15.35 6.49 14.79
CA PRO A 896 -16.33 6.10 13.77
C PRO A 896 -17.73 5.87 14.36
N SER A 897 -18.76 6.20 13.59
CA SER A 897 -20.15 5.81 13.85
C SER A 897 -20.38 4.32 13.54
N ASP A 898 -21.61 3.82 13.69
CA ASP A 898 -22.00 2.49 13.19
C ASP A 898 -21.60 2.24 11.73
N GLN A 899 -21.61 3.28 10.87
CA GLN A 899 -21.19 3.17 9.47
C GLN A 899 -19.66 3.11 9.35
N GLY A 900 -18.93 3.95 10.10
CA GLY A 900 -17.47 3.87 10.12
C GLY A 900 -16.95 2.53 10.67
N HIS A 901 -17.66 1.93 11.64
CA HIS A 901 -17.36 0.59 12.15
C HIS A 901 -17.65 -0.53 11.13
N LYS A 902 -18.71 -0.43 10.31
CA LYS A 902 -18.91 -1.33 9.16
C LYS A 902 -17.76 -1.23 8.15
N ALA A 903 -17.37 -0.01 7.77
CA ALA A 903 -16.28 0.20 6.81
C ALA A 903 -14.95 -0.38 7.31
N LEU A 904 -14.65 -0.23 8.60
CA LEU A 904 -13.50 -0.90 9.24
C LEU A 904 -13.62 -2.43 9.20
N ALA A 905 -14.80 -3.00 9.45
CA ALA A 905 -15.02 -4.45 9.44
C ALA A 905 -14.91 -5.06 8.03
N GLU A 906 -15.47 -4.41 7.01
CA GLU A 906 -15.39 -4.85 5.61
C GLU A 906 -13.96 -4.73 5.07
N ALA A 907 -13.24 -3.65 5.41
CA ALA A 907 -11.83 -3.51 5.08
C ALA A 907 -10.97 -4.59 5.76
N LEU A 908 -11.21 -4.88 7.04
CA LEU A 908 -10.51 -5.91 7.83
C LEU A 908 -10.79 -7.34 7.32
N ALA A 909 -11.98 -7.60 6.75
CA ALA A 909 -12.30 -8.88 6.15
C ALA A 909 -11.51 -9.15 4.86
N GLY A 910 -11.09 -8.11 4.13
CA GLY A 910 -10.44 -8.19 2.82
C GLY A 910 -9.29 -9.20 2.71
N PRO A 911 -8.26 -9.17 3.60
CA PRO A 911 -7.16 -10.13 3.58
C PRO A 911 -7.60 -11.59 3.78
N LEU A 912 -8.58 -11.85 4.66
CA LEU A 912 -9.06 -13.21 4.89
C LEU A 912 -9.98 -13.67 3.74
N MET A 913 -10.81 -12.79 3.19
CA MET A 913 -11.60 -13.06 1.97
C MET A 913 -10.70 -13.41 0.78
N ARG A 914 -9.55 -12.73 0.63
CA ARG A 914 -8.55 -13.07 -0.38
C ARG A 914 -7.95 -14.46 -0.14
N ALA A 915 -7.47 -14.75 1.07
CA ALA A 915 -6.87 -16.04 1.39
C ALA A 915 -7.83 -17.23 1.27
N LEU A 916 -9.12 -17.02 1.55
CA LEU A 916 -10.18 -18.01 1.33
C LEU A 916 -10.38 -18.31 -0.16
N GLY A 917 -10.34 -17.29 -1.02
CA GLY A 917 -10.37 -17.46 -2.48
C GLY A 917 -9.13 -18.20 -3.01
N GLU A 918 -7.94 -17.82 -2.55
CA GLU A 918 -6.66 -18.47 -2.91
C GLU A 918 -6.67 -19.95 -2.50
N ALA A 919 -6.94 -20.26 -1.22
CA ALA A 919 -6.95 -21.63 -0.69
C ALA A 919 -8.08 -22.50 -1.29
N ALA A 920 -9.19 -21.89 -1.74
CA ALA A 920 -10.24 -22.60 -2.46
C ALA A 920 -9.83 -22.94 -3.90
N ALA A 921 -9.15 -22.02 -4.60
CA ALA A 921 -8.60 -22.28 -5.93
C ALA A 921 -7.51 -23.35 -5.90
N GLU A 922 -6.59 -23.30 -4.92
CA GLU A 922 -5.58 -24.33 -4.66
C GLU A 922 -6.23 -25.73 -4.51
N ARG A 923 -7.27 -25.85 -3.67
CA ARG A 923 -8.00 -27.11 -3.49
C ARG A 923 -8.74 -27.58 -4.74
N ALA A 924 -9.34 -26.66 -5.51
CA ALA A 924 -10.03 -26.99 -6.75
C ALA A 924 -9.06 -27.50 -7.82
N ALA A 925 -7.89 -26.88 -7.96
CA ALA A 925 -6.82 -27.31 -8.86
C ALA A 925 -6.26 -28.69 -8.46
N ALA A 926 -6.01 -28.92 -7.17
CA ALA A 926 -5.56 -30.23 -6.67
C ALA A 926 -6.60 -31.35 -6.93
N ALA A 927 -7.90 -31.07 -6.73
CA ALA A 927 -8.96 -32.02 -7.02
C ALA A 927 -9.08 -32.32 -8.53
N ALA A 928 -8.93 -31.31 -9.39
CA ALA A 928 -8.92 -31.50 -10.85
C ALA A 928 -7.70 -32.31 -11.32
N ALA A 929 -6.51 -32.07 -10.75
CA ALA A 929 -5.32 -32.85 -11.04
C ALA A 929 -5.45 -34.32 -10.60
N ALA A 930 -6.03 -34.58 -9.42
CA ALA A 930 -6.30 -35.94 -8.96
C ALA A 930 -7.33 -36.66 -9.85
N ALA A 931 -8.38 -35.97 -10.31
CA ALA A 931 -9.35 -36.52 -11.25
C ALA A 931 -8.74 -36.80 -12.65
N ALA A 932 -7.80 -35.96 -13.11
CA ALA A 932 -7.07 -36.21 -14.35
C ALA A 932 -6.11 -37.41 -14.23
N ALA A 933 -5.46 -37.59 -13.08
CA ALA A 933 -4.59 -38.73 -12.81
C ALA A 933 -5.37 -40.07 -12.82
N THR A 934 -6.49 -40.15 -12.10
CA THR A 934 -7.32 -41.38 -12.05
C THR A 934 -8.01 -41.67 -13.38
N ALA A 935 -8.38 -40.65 -14.17
CA ALA A 935 -8.82 -40.83 -15.54
C ALA A 935 -7.68 -41.37 -16.45
N GLY A 936 -6.44 -40.94 -16.23
CA GLY A 936 -5.25 -41.47 -16.90
C GLY A 936 -5.01 -42.95 -16.61
N GLU A 937 -5.11 -43.36 -15.34
CA GLU A 937 -5.02 -44.78 -14.94
C GLU A 937 -6.15 -45.62 -15.53
N ALA A 938 -7.38 -45.11 -15.58
CA ALA A 938 -8.52 -45.80 -16.20
C ALA A 938 -8.30 -46.04 -17.71
N VAL A 939 -7.80 -45.04 -18.45
CA VAL A 939 -7.48 -45.18 -19.88
C VAL A 939 -6.28 -46.13 -20.10
N ALA A 940 -5.29 -46.13 -19.20
CA ALA A 940 -4.18 -47.07 -19.24
C ALA A 940 -4.61 -48.53 -18.97
N LEU A 941 -5.72 -48.76 -18.26
CA LEU A 941 -6.27 -50.08 -18.01
C LEU A 941 -7.16 -50.61 -19.16
N GLU A 942 -7.78 -49.74 -19.97
CA GLU A 942 -8.49 -50.17 -21.19
C GLU A 942 -7.54 -50.49 -22.36
N GLN A 943 -6.36 -49.87 -22.44
CA GLN A 943 -5.38 -50.15 -23.49
C GLN A 943 -4.52 -51.38 -23.16
N GLY A 944 -5.11 -52.56 -23.36
CA GLY A 944 -4.44 -53.86 -23.21
C GLY A 944 -3.14 -54.00 -24.03
N PRO A 945 -2.22 -54.88 -23.60
CA PRO A 945 -0.82 -54.87 -24.07
C PRO A 945 -0.68 -55.26 -25.56
N PRO A 946 0.25 -54.64 -26.30
CA PRO A 946 0.44 -54.88 -27.73
C PRO A 946 1.04 -56.26 -28.02
N SER A 947 0.34 -57.07 -28.80
CA SER A 947 0.69 -58.46 -29.10
C SER A 947 1.49 -58.62 -30.41
N SER A 948 2.83 -58.59 -30.36
CA SER A 948 3.70 -59.36 -31.28
C SER A 948 5.21 -59.22 -30.99
N LEU A 949 5.89 -60.36 -30.79
CA LEU A 949 7.33 -60.51 -31.08
C LEU A 949 7.59 -61.93 -31.65
N PRO A 950 8.42 -62.07 -32.70
CA PRO A 950 8.93 -63.37 -33.15
C PRO A 950 10.14 -63.83 -32.29
N PRO A 951 10.53 -65.11 -32.34
CA PRO A 951 11.41 -65.73 -31.33
C PRO A 951 12.92 -65.71 -31.67
N GLY A 952 13.76 -65.82 -30.64
CA GLY A 952 15.18 -66.17 -30.76
C GLY A 952 15.98 -66.09 -29.45
N HIS A 953 16.38 -67.26 -28.93
CA HIS A 953 17.50 -67.60 -28.01
C HIS A 953 18.18 -66.50 -27.14
N GLY A 954 18.46 -66.70 -25.84
CA GLY A 954 18.26 -67.86 -24.96
C GLY A 954 19.27 -67.84 -23.78
N GLU A 955 18.97 -68.59 -22.69
CA GLU A 955 19.82 -68.79 -21.47
C GLU A 955 20.14 -67.49 -20.67
N ASP A 956 20.37 -67.43 -19.35
CA ASP A 956 19.99 -68.17 -18.13
C ASP A 956 20.38 -67.22 -16.95
N GLY A 957 19.86 -67.24 -15.72
CA GLY A 957 18.80 -68.00 -15.03
C GLY A 957 18.74 -67.58 -13.53
N GLY A 958 17.77 -68.06 -12.75
CA GLY A 958 17.71 -67.90 -11.27
C GLY A 958 17.19 -66.54 -10.75
N SER A 959 15.89 -66.39 -10.45
CA SER A 959 15.23 -66.72 -9.15
C SER A 959 15.58 -65.75 -7.99
N ALA A 960 14.67 -64.84 -7.61
CA ALA A 960 13.66 -65.01 -6.53
C ALA A 960 14.19 -64.51 -5.15
N SER A 961 13.40 -64.06 -4.16
CA SER A 961 11.93 -64.01 -3.96
C SER A 961 11.52 -62.87 -3.00
N LEU A 962 10.20 -62.63 -2.90
CA LEU A 962 9.40 -62.01 -1.82
C LEU A 962 9.97 -62.20 -0.39
N THR A 963 9.67 -61.36 0.64
CA THR A 963 8.30 -61.07 1.13
C THR A 963 8.08 -59.74 1.89
N THR A 964 6.83 -59.29 1.86
CA THR A 964 6.20 -58.29 2.74
C THR A 964 6.01 -58.76 4.20
N SER A 965 5.93 -57.83 5.16
CA SER A 965 5.03 -57.92 6.32
C SER A 965 4.72 -56.54 6.93
N ALA A 966 3.77 -56.45 7.87
CA ALA A 966 3.26 -55.22 8.47
C ALA A 966 3.05 -55.35 10.00
N ASN A 967 2.64 -54.23 10.64
CA ASN A 967 2.41 -54.03 12.10
C ASN A 967 3.71 -54.03 12.95
N GLY A 968 3.79 -53.37 14.12
CA GLY A 968 2.85 -52.46 14.81
C GLY A 968 3.11 -52.46 16.34
N GLY A 969 2.66 -51.42 17.06
CA GLY A 969 2.56 -51.42 18.54
C GLY A 969 3.55 -50.53 19.34
N ASP A 970 3.00 -49.47 19.94
CA ASP A 970 3.00 -49.09 21.37
C ASP A 970 4.28 -48.91 22.24
N GLU A 971 4.32 -47.70 22.85
CA GLU A 971 4.59 -47.34 24.26
C GLU A 971 5.97 -47.46 24.99
N ALA A 972 6.26 -46.34 25.70
CA ALA A 972 6.73 -46.22 27.10
C ALA A 972 8.22 -46.20 27.53
N VAL A 973 8.62 -44.99 28.00
CA VAL A 973 9.24 -44.66 29.32
C VAL A 973 10.67 -45.14 29.67
N GLY A 974 11.48 -44.17 30.15
CA GLY A 974 12.69 -44.35 30.98
C GLY A 974 13.93 -43.67 30.35
N SER A 975 14.63 -42.64 30.86
CA SER A 975 14.93 -42.07 32.19
C SER A 975 16.35 -42.38 32.69
N SER A 976 17.11 -41.34 33.08
CA SER A 976 18.42 -41.37 33.82
C SER A 976 19.62 -42.05 33.12
N SER A 977 20.89 -41.65 33.36
CA SER A 977 21.47 -40.42 33.96
C SER A 977 23.01 -40.39 33.73
N ASP A 978 23.68 -39.32 34.20
CA ASP A 978 25.09 -39.28 34.62
C ASP A 978 26.22 -39.38 33.58
N THR A 979 27.42 -38.80 33.78
CA THR A 979 27.89 -37.65 34.60
C THR A 979 29.23 -37.12 34.06
N SER A 980 29.68 -35.96 34.58
CA SER A 980 31.09 -35.52 34.70
C SER A 980 31.83 -35.03 33.44
N SER A 981 32.83 -34.14 33.50
CA SER A 981 33.14 -33.07 34.50
C SER A 981 34.29 -32.16 34.01
N SER A 982 34.28 -30.89 34.44
CA SER A 982 35.47 -30.04 34.78
C SER A 982 36.52 -29.69 33.69
N SER A 983 37.21 -28.53 33.69
CA SER A 983 37.05 -27.25 34.43
C SER A 983 38.12 -26.23 33.97
N SER A 984 37.78 -24.91 33.97
CA SER A 984 38.68 -23.73 34.22
C SER A 984 39.99 -23.56 33.39
N THR A 985 40.53 -22.37 33.09
CA THR A 985 40.54 -21.08 33.83
C THR A 985 40.79 -19.89 32.87
N ALA A 986 40.79 -18.64 33.38
CA ALA A 986 40.89 -17.40 32.58
C ALA A 986 42.33 -16.95 32.21
N GLY A 987 42.44 -16.01 31.25
CA GLY A 987 43.70 -15.32 30.88
C GLY A 987 43.47 -14.12 29.93
N SER A 988 44.03 -12.95 30.25
CA SER A 988 43.75 -11.64 29.65
C SER A 988 44.62 -11.22 28.46
N ASN A 989 44.09 -10.32 27.61
CA ASN A 989 44.78 -9.28 26.79
C ASN A 989 45.91 -9.67 25.82
N GLY A 990 45.78 -9.23 24.56
CA GLY A 990 46.91 -9.15 23.61
C GLY A 990 46.53 -8.55 22.26
N THR A 991 47.22 -7.49 21.83
CA THR A 991 47.10 -6.89 20.49
C THR A 991 48.16 -7.47 19.53
N GLY A 992 47.79 -7.79 18.29
CA GLY A 992 48.75 -8.20 17.25
C GLY A 992 48.08 -8.38 15.89
N SER A 993 48.85 -8.22 14.81
CA SER A 993 48.36 -8.31 13.42
C SER A 993 49.22 -9.26 12.58
N SER A 994 48.66 -9.65 11.42
CA SER A 994 49.33 -10.36 10.31
C SER A 994 49.73 -11.82 10.55
N GLY A 995 49.78 -12.59 9.46
CA GLY A 995 50.06 -14.03 9.43
C GLY A 995 49.12 -14.74 8.46
N SER A 996 49.66 -15.44 7.45
CA SER A 996 48.87 -15.98 6.33
C SER A 996 49.10 -17.47 6.11
N ALA A 997 48.12 -18.08 5.44
CA ALA A 997 48.16 -19.37 4.73
C ALA A 997 48.12 -20.68 5.52
N GLY A 998 47.40 -21.66 4.94
CA GLY A 998 47.87 -23.05 4.95
C GLY A 998 47.04 -24.10 5.71
N SER A 999 45.86 -24.48 5.20
CA SER A 999 45.54 -25.90 4.97
C SER A 999 44.23 -26.09 4.21
N SER A 1000 44.23 -27.00 3.25
CA SER A 1000 43.06 -27.47 2.52
C SER A 1000 42.58 -28.81 3.10
N SER A 1001 41.27 -29.05 3.05
CA SER A 1001 40.73 -30.41 3.02
C SER A 1001 39.48 -30.42 2.13
N SER A 1002 39.35 -31.47 1.33
CA SER A 1002 38.36 -31.57 0.25
C SER A 1002 37.12 -32.34 0.70
N ALA A 1003 35.93 -31.78 0.45
CA ALA A 1003 34.69 -32.55 0.41
C ALA A 1003 34.43 -33.01 -1.04
N GLY A 1004 34.15 -34.29 -1.25
CA GLY A 1004 33.90 -34.87 -2.57
C GLY A 1004 32.48 -34.59 -3.08
N SER A 1005 32.33 -34.52 -4.40
CA SER A 1005 31.04 -34.42 -5.08
C SER A 1005 30.47 -35.81 -5.39
N GLU A 1006 29.29 -36.14 -4.86
CA GLU A 1006 28.47 -37.25 -5.36
C GLU A 1006 27.14 -36.73 -5.92
N SER A 1007 26.99 -36.83 -7.24
CA SER A 1007 25.81 -36.37 -7.97
C SER A 1007 24.75 -37.47 -8.03
N GLY A 1008 23.89 -37.55 -7.01
CA GLY A 1008 22.73 -38.44 -6.98
C GLY A 1008 21.56 -37.90 -7.81
N SER A 1009 21.38 -38.38 -9.04
CA SER A 1009 20.26 -38.00 -9.91
C SER A 1009 18.94 -38.65 -9.46
N GLY A 1010 18.10 -37.90 -8.73
CA GLY A 1010 16.78 -38.34 -8.27
C GLY A 1010 15.64 -37.91 -9.22
N SER A 1011 14.73 -38.85 -9.53
CA SER A 1011 13.58 -38.64 -10.42
C SER A 1011 12.67 -37.49 -9.99
N ILE A 1012 12.37 -36.56 -10.91
CA ILE A 1012 11.40 -35.48 -10.70
C ILE A 1012 9.98 -36.02 -10.92
N SER A 1013 9.19 -36.10 -9.86
CA SER A 1013 7.73 -36.26 -9.94
C SER A 1013 7.03 -34.92 -9.77
N SER A 1014 6.13 -34.57 -10.69
CA SER A 1014 5.43 -33.28 -10.76
C SER A 1014 4.36 -33.08 -9.67
N GLY A 1015 4.33 -31.91 -9.03
CA GLY A 1015 3.24 -31.58 -8.09
C GLY A 1015 3.33 -30.23 -7.39
N PHE A 1016 2.95 -29.14 -8.08
CA PHE A 1016 2.38 -27.88 -7.56
C PHE A 1016 2.77 -27.38 -6.14
N PHE A 1017 4.06 -27.37 -5.80
CA PHE A 1017 4.58 -26.57 -4.68
C PHE A 1017 5.48 -25.45 -5.21
N GLY A 1018 5.02 -24.20 -5.06
CA GLY A 1018 5.84 -23.02 -5.32
C GLY A 1018 7.14 -23.09 -4.52
N THR A 1019 8.26 -22.81 -5.17
CA THR A 1019 9.59 -23.18 -4.67
C THR A 1019 10.04 -22.30 -3.50
N VAL A 1020 9.61 -22.60 -2.28
CA VAL A 1020 10.07 -21.90 -1.06
C VAL A 1020 11.59 -22.03 -0.92
N ARG A 1021 12.28 -20.91 -0.67
CA ARG A 1021 13.74 -20.87 -0.52
C ARG A 1021 14.16 -21.50 0.81
N ARG A 1022 14.52 -22.78 0.78
CA ARG A 1022 14.99 -23.56 1.95
C ARG A 1022 16.46 -23.27 2.31
N ASP A 1023 16.81 -21.99 2.46
CA ASP A 1023 18.10 -21.59 3.02
C ASP A 1023 17.96 -21.49 4.55
N PRO A 1024 18.70 -22.28 5.36
CA PRO A 1024 18.56 -22.27 6.82
C PRO A 1024 18.80 -20.91 7.47
N ARG A 1025 19.49 -19.98 6.79
CA ARG A 1025 19.72 -18.61 7.27
C ARG A 1025 18.47 -17.72 7.21
N LEU A 1026 17.41 -18.20 6.57
CA LEU A 1026 16.11 -17.52 6.45
C LEU A 1026 15.04 -18.12 7.36
N GLU A 1027 15.35 -19.17 8.12
CA GLU A 1027 14.41 -19.83 9.03
C GLU A 1027 14.12 -18.99 10.28
N GLY A 1028 12.87 -19.03 10.74
CA GLY A 1028 12.41 -18.28 11.91
C GLY A 1028 12.12 -16.80 11.62
N LEU A 1029 12.36 -15.93 12.61
CA LEU A 1029 12.15 -14.49 12.49
C LEU A 1029 13.46 -13.78 12.13
N PRO A 1030 13.44 -12.78 11.23
CA PRO A 1030 14.60 -11.94 10.95
C PRO A 1030 15.12 -11.21 12.21
N PRO A 1031 16.33 -10.65 12.18
CA PRO A 1031 16.78 -9.67 13.19
C PRO A 1031 15.81 -8.47 13.27
N PRO A 1032 15.85 -7.65 14.33
CA PRO A 1032 15.03 -6.43 14.40
C PRO A 1032 15.30 -5.50 13.21
N MET A 1033 14.23 -4.92 12.65
CA MET A 1033 14.29 -3.92 11.59
C MET A 1033 14.89 -2.60 12.10
N ILE A 1034 14.54 -2.24 13.34
CA ILE A 1034 15.09 -1.07 14.01
C ILE A 1034 16.43 -1.48 14.65
N PRO A 1035 17.57 -0.86 14.28
CA PRO A 1035 18.87 -1.28 14.78
C PRO A 1035 18.95 -1.24 16.31
N GLY A 1036 19.52 -2.29 16.91
CA GLY A 1036 19.67 -2.41 18.35
C GLY A 1036 18.37 -2.61 19.15
N ASN A 1037 17.21 -2.77 18.49
CA ASN A 1037 15.92 -2.97 19.15
C ASN A 1037 15.77 -4.39 19.73
N GLN A 1038 16.55 -4.68 20.79
CA GLN A 1038 16.44 -5.91 21.56
C GLN A 1038 15.09 -5.99 22.29
N GLU A 1039 14.53 -7.19 22.32
CA GLU A 1039 13.20 -7.45 22.86
C GLU A 1039 13.21 -7.56 24.39
N VAL A 1040 12.33 -6.81 25.08
CA VAL A 1040 12.29 -6.84 26.55
C VAL A 1040 11.50 -8.03 27.07
N THR A 1041 12.11 -8.80 27.97
CA THR A 1041 11.40 -9.86 28.72
C THR A 1041 10.52 -9.21 29.78
N THR A 1042 9.21 -9.41 29.71
CA THR A 1042 8.30 -8.96 30.77
C THR A 1042 8.50 -9.82 32.01
N VAL A 1043 8.54 -9.20 33.19
CA VAL A 1043 8.59 -9.89 34.49
C VAL A 1043 7.20 -9.91 35.11
N SER A 1044 6.56 -8.75 35.15
CA SER A 1044 5.18 -8.57 35.59
C SER A 1044 4.52 -7.42 34.86
N CYS A 1045 3.24 -7.57 34.57
CA CYS A 1045 2.37 -6.50 34.10
C CYS A 1045 1.18 -6.39 35.03
N TYR A 1046 0.90 -5.17 35.48
CA TYR A 1046 -0.27 -4.80 36.28
C TYR A 1046 -1.01 -3.69 35.53
N ILE A 1047 -2.15 -4.03 34.94
CA ILE A 1047 -3.01 -3.16 34.12
C ILE A 1047 -4.46 -3.27 34.56
N GLN A 1048 -5.25 -2.20 34.35
CA GLN A 1048 -6.68 -2.18 34.67
C GLN A 1048 -6.90 -2.57 36.14
N GLN A 1049 -7.76 -3.56 36.43
CA GLN A 1049 -8.04 -4.00 37.80
C GLN A 1049 -6.82 -4.63 38.50
N SER A 1050 -5.88 -5.24 37.77
CA SER A 1050 -4.67 -5.82 38.39
C SER A 1050 -3.65 -4.77 38.87
N PHE A 1051 -3.82 -3.50 38.50
CA PHE A 1051 -3.00 -2.40 39.02
C PHE A 1051 -3.42 -1.92 40.42
N GLU A 1052 -4.69 -2.12 40.82
CA GLU A 1052 -5.19 -1.73 42.14
C GLU A 1052 -4.34 -2.24 43.31
N PRO A 1053 -4.02 -3.56 43.41
CA PRO A 1053 -3.21 -4.10 44.50
C PRO A 1053 -1.70 -3.79 44.44
N ALA A 1054 -1.19 -3.17 43.36
CA ALA A 1054 0.22 -2.77 43.28
C ALA A 1054 0.53 -1.54 44.16
N VAL A 1055 -0.49 -0.82 44.62
CA VAL A 1055 -0.37 0.30 45.56
C VAL A 1055 -0.37 -0.24 46.99
N ARG A 1056 0.71 0.04 47.72
CA ARG A 1056 0.89 -0.41 49.10
C ARG A 1056 0.44 0.62 50.14
N ASN A 1057 0.56 1.92 49.82
CA ASN A 1057 0.14 3.01 50.69
C ASN A 1057 -0.09 4.32 49.89
N SER A 1058 -0.84 5.27 50.46
CA SER A 1058 -1.11 6.58 49.86
C SER A 1058 -1.45 7.64 50.92
N SER A 1059 -1.19 8.91 50.60
CA SER A 1059 -1.45 10.07 51.46
C SER A 1059 -2.31 11.11 50.77
N GLY A 1060 -3.15 11.80 51.56
CA GLY A 1060 -3.98 12.91 51.12
C GLY A 1060 -5.09 12.50 50.15
N SER A 1061 -5.18 13.17 49.00
CA SER A 1061 -6.30 13.01 48.06
C SER A 1061 -6.22 11.76 47.16
N PHE A 1062 -5.08 11.05 47.10
CA PHE A 1062 -4.92 9.85 46.27
C PHE A 1062 -5.92 8.75 46.66
N ALA A 1063 -6.72 8.30 45.70
CA ALA A 1063 -7.50 7.07 45.81
C ALA A 1063 -7.75 6.44 44.44
N TRP A 1064 -8.08 5.15 44.43
CA TRP A 1064 -8.58 4.42 43.27
C TRP A 1064 -9.97 4.96 42.88
N ARG A 1065 -10.08 5.56 41.70
CA ARG A 1065 -11.32 6.18 41.20
C ARG A 1065 -11.46 5.99 39.68
N PRO A 1066 -12.70 5.92 39.15
CA PRO A 1066 -12.93 5.95 37.72
C PRO A 1066 -12.81 7.39 37.19
N GLU A 1067 -12.07 7.59 36.09
CA GLU A 1067 -12.08 8.86 35.35
C GLU A 1067 -13.42 9.14 34.68
N ARG A 1068 -14.27 8.11 34.51
CA ARG A 1068 -15.57 8.16 33.83
C ARG A 1068 -16.62 7.32 34.58
N PRO A 1069 -17.04 7.67 35.81
CA PRO A 1069 -17.92 6.84 36.65
C PRO A 1069 -19.20 6.40 35.94
N ALA A 1070 -19.83 7.29 35.17
CA ALA A 1070 -21.05 7.01 34.40
C ALA A 1070 -20.79 6.32 33.03
N ALA A 1071 -19.72 5.53 32.90
CA ALA A 1071 -19.50 4.65 31.75
C ALA A 1071 -19.97 3.22 32.06
N ALA A 1072 -20.36 2.49 31.02
CA ALA A 1072 -21.12 1.23 31.15
C ALA A 1072 -20.33 0.01 31.67
N ASP A 1073 -19.00 0.07 31.68
CA ASP A 1073 -18.14 -1.04 32.10
C ASP A 1073 -16.80 -0.52 32.68
N PHE A 1074 -16.09 -1.39 33.41
CA PHE A 1074 -14.83 -1.07 34.09
C PHE A 1074 -13.75 -0.46 33.16
N VAL A 1075 -13.59 -0.98 31.94
CA VAL A 1075 -12.59 -0.51 30.97
C VAL A 1075 -12.97 0.87 30.44
N ALA A 1076 -14.26 1.08 30.15
CA ALA A 1076 -14.82 2.36 29.73
C ALA A 1076 -14.82 3.42 30.83
N GLN A 1077 -14.92 2.99 32.11
CA GLN A 1077 -14.83 3.82 33.31
C GLN A 1077 -13.42 4.37 33.55
N LYS A 1078 -12.38 3.76 32.97
CA LYS A 1078 -10.98 4.19 33.07
C LYS A 1078 -10.54 4.41 34.52
N TRP A 1079 -10.49 3.33 35.30
CA TRP A 1079 -10.00 3.36 36.68
C TRP A 1079 -8.51 3.72 36.74
N ALA A 1080 -8.17 4.61 37.68
CA ALA A 1080 -6.82 5.09 37.96
C ALA A 1080 -6.69 5.48 39.43
N TRP A 1081 -5.48 5.37 39.99
CA TRP A 1081 -5.15 5.98 41.27
C TRP A 1081 -4.86 7.46 41.01
N SER A 1082 -5.76 8.33 41.48
CA SER A 1082 -5.76 9.76 41.16
C SER A 1082 -5.69 10.64 42.40
N GLY A 1083 -4.74 11.57 42.42
CA GLY A 1083 -4.58 12.63 43.43
C GLY A 1083 -4.59 14.02 42.80
N PHE A 1084 -4.70 15.06 43.63
CA PHE A 1084 -5.01 16.43 43.21
C PHE A 1084 -4.23 17.53 43.94
N THR A 1085 -3.63 17.26 45.11
CA THR A 1085 -2.95 18.28 45.94
C THR A 1085 -1.42 18.15 45.86
N PRO A 1086 -0.66 19.23 45.66
CA PRO A 1086 0.79 19.22 45.86
C PRO A 1086 1.18 18.69 47.25
N GLY A 1087 2.16 17.80 47.30
CA GLY A 1087 2.58 17.10 48.52
C GLY A 1087 1.88 15.76 48.77
N ASP A 1088 0.73 15.50 48.15
CA ASP A 1088 0.10 14.18 48.18
C ASP A 1088 0.96 13.15 47.45
N TRP A 1089 0.98 11.92 47.95
CA TRP A 1089 1.82 10.86 47.41
C TRP A 1089 1.16 9.49 47.42
N ILE A 1090 1.69 8.60 46.59
CA ILE A 1090 1.29 7.21 46.46
C ILE A 1090 2.54 6.33 46.35
N GLU A 1091 2.50 5.14 46.94
CA GLU A 1091 3.64 4.24 47.04
C GLU A 1091 3.30 2.85 46.51
N LEU A 1092 4.00 2.46 45.43
CA LEU A 1092 3.91 1.15 44.81
C LEU A 1092 4.88 0.18 45.50
N GLU A 1093 4.54 -1.10 45.59
CA GLU A 1093 5.46 -2.17 45.97
C GLU A 1093 5.48 -3.25 44.89
N LEU A 1094 6.67 -3.51 44.32
CA LEU A 1094 6.86 -4.34 43.12
C LEU A 1094 7.99 -5.35 43.35
N ASP A 1095 7.84 -6.57 42.84
CA ASP A 1095 9.01 -7.43 42.61
C ASP A 1095 9.70 -6.98 41.32
N THR A 1096 10.94 -6.51 41.44
CA THR A 1096 11.75 -6.04 40.31
C THR A 1096 12.85 -7.02 39.91
N ARG A 1097 12.92 -8.21 40.52
CA ARG A 1097 13.89 -9.27 40.18
C ARG A 1097 13.69 -9.79 38.75
N ALA A 1098 14.77 -10.17 38.10
CA ALA A 1098 14.69 -10.87 36.81
C ALA A 1098 14.24 -12.33 37.02
N PRO A 1099 13.38 -12.90 36.14
CA PRO A 1099 12.98 -14.30 36.22
C PRO A 1099 14.17 -15.25 36.19
N ALA A 1100 14.17 -16.24 37.07
CA ALA A 1100 15.22 -17.25 37.17
C ALA A 1100 14.63 -18.67 37.03
N PRO A 1101 15.37 -19.62 36.43
CA PRO A 1101 15.02 -21.03 36.51
C PRO A 1101 14.99 -21.51 37.98
N PRO A 1102 14.13 -22.47 38.34
CA PRO A 1102 14.08 -23.03 39.70
C PRO A 1102 15.47 -23.42 40.23
N GLY A 1103 15.79 -22.99 41.45
CA GLY A 1103 17.07 -23.26 42.10
C GLY A 1103 18.25 -22.41 41.62
N LYS A 1104 18.06 -21.41 40.74
CA LYS A 1104 19.10 -20.44 40.35
C LYS A 1104 18.76 -19.03 40.84
N PRO A 1105 19.77 -18.20 41.19
CA PRO A 1105 19.53 -16.81 41.56
C PRO A 1105 19.10 -15.96 40.34
N PRO A 1106 18.36 -14.86 40.54
CA PRO A 1106 18.10 -13.86 39.50
C PRO A 1106 19.39 -13.37 38.82
N PRO A 1107 19.44 -13.26 37.48
CA PRO A 1107 20.61 -12.72 36.79
C PRO A 1107 20.78 -11.23 37.15
N ALA A 1108 21.96 -10.88 37.66
CA ALA A 1108 22.27 -9.54 38.15
C ALA A 1108 22.14 -8.46 37.06
N GLY A 1109 21.70 -7.26 37.46
CA GLY A 1109 21.51 -6.10 36.60
C GLY A 1109 20.39 -5.19 37.11
N ASN A 1110 19.98 -4.22 36.29
CA ASN A 1110 18.78 -3.40 36.52
C ASN A 1110 17.56 -3.99 35.78
N SER A 1111 16.36 -3.65 36.27
CA SER A 1111 15.10 -3.81 35.54
C SER A 1111 14.58 -2.46 35.05
N LEU A 1112 13.78 -2.48 33.99
CA LEU A 1112 13.01 -1.35 33.51
C LEU A 1112 11.63 -1.37 34.19
N VAL A 1113 11.20 -0.23 34.72
CA VAL A 1113 9.82 -0.03 35.21
C VAL A 1113 9.13 0.99 34.31
N TRP A 1114 7.97 0.61 33.78
CA TRP A 1114 7.14 1.49 32.94
C TRP A 1114 5.88 1.86 33.73
N LEU A 1115 5.89 3.05 34.33
CA LEU A 1115 4.75 3.60 35.05
C LEU A 1115 3.85 4.34 34.06
N THR A 1116 2.60 3.91 33.90
CA THR A 1116 1.66 4.57 32.97
C THR A 1116 0.86 5.63 33.71
N SER A 1117 0.93 6.87 33.21
CA SER A 1117 0.23 8.03 33.76
C SER A 1117 -0.66 8.69 32.72
N LEU A 1118 -1.75 9.33 33.17
CA LEU A 1118 -2.58 10.15 32.30
C LEU A 1118 -1.81 11.41 31.90
N ARG A 1119 -1.72 11.72 30.60
CA ARG A 1119 -1.37 13.05 30.10
C ARG A 1119 -2.59 13.72 29.48
N SER A 1120 -2.80 15.01 29.77
CA SER A 1120 -3.93 15.79 29.23
C SER A 1120 -3.60 17.30 29.22
N TYR A 1121 -4.36 18.06 28.43
CA TYR A 1121 -4.21 19.51 28.22
C TYR A 1121 -4.93 20.38 29.27
N GLN A 1122 -5.68 19.75 30.18
CA GLN A 1122 -6.45 20.40 31.24
C GLN A 1122 -6.39 19.56 32.52
N HIS A 1123 -6.54 20.21 33.67
CA HIS A 1123 -6.51 19.65 35.04
C HIS A 1123 -5.17 19.06 35.54
N MET A 1124 -4.26 18.66 34.64
CA MET A 1124 -3.06 17.91 35.02
C MET A 1124 -1.93 18.78 35.59
N GLY A 1125 -1.21 18.24 36.56
CA GLY A 1125 0.03 18.81 37.11
C GLY A 1125 1.27 17.98 36.79
N VAL A 1126 2.14 17.85 37.79
CA VAL A 1126 3.46 17.20 37.71
C VAL A 1126 3.66 16.34 38.95
N ALA A 1127 4.40 15.25 38.83
CA ALA A 1127 4.87 14.47 39.98
C ALA A 1127 6.39 14.26 39.97
N SER A 1128 6.99 14.09 41.14
CA SER A 1128 8.29 13.45 41.30
C SER A 1128 8.11 11.94 41.50
N LEU A 1129 9.14 11.17 41.14
CA LEU A 1129 9.24 9.73 41.37
C LEU A 1129 10.58 9.41 42.01
N ALA A 1130 10.58 8.60 43.08
CA ALA A 1130 11.78 8.11 43.74
C ALA A 1130 11.58 6.71 44.33
N CYS A 1131 12.64 5.89 44.32
CA CYS A 1131 12.67 4.63 45.05
C CYS A 1131 13.00 4.90 46.52
N VAL A 1132 12.21 4.32 47.44
CA VAL A 1132 12.22 4.66 48.88
C VAL A 1132 12.50 3.47 49.80
N SER A 1133 12.44 2.23 49.30
CA SER A 1133 12.76 1.03 50.07
C SER A 1133 13.12 -0.14 49.16
N GLY A 1134 14.08 -0.97 49.58
CA GLY A 1134 14.49 -2.20 48.88
C GLY A 1134 15.32 -2.00 47.61
N CYS A 1135 14.95 -1.05 46.77
CA CYS A 1135 15.58 -0.76 45.48
C CYS A 1135 16.09 0.69 45.38
N GLY A 1136 17.07 0.92 44.52
CA GLY A 1136 17.52 2.24 44.10
C GLY A 1136 17.07 2.56 42.68
N CYS A 1137 16.75 3.83 42.43
CA CYS A 1137 16.55 4.38 41.08
C CYS A 1137 16.86 5.88 41.07
N LYS A 1138 17.11 6.44 39.88
CA LYS A 1138 17.36 7.89 39.72
C LYS A 1138 16.07 8.68 39.97
N PRO A 1139 16.04 9.63 40.95
CA PRO A 1139 14.90 10.51 41.15
C PRO A 1139 14.53 11.24 39.86
N SER A 1140 13.24 11.24 39.52
CA SER A 1140 12.71 11.64 38.22
C SER A 1140 11.51 12.56 38.36
N ARG A 1141 11.20 13.32 37.29
CA ARG A 1141 10.05 14.24 37.21
C ARG A 1141 9.17 13.82 36.03
N ILE A 1142 7.88 13.62 36.30
CA ILE A 1142 6.88 13.19 35.31
C ILE A 1142 5.91 14.35 35.09
N ASP A 1143 5.84 14.84 33.85
CA ASP A 1143 4.99 15.97 33.47
C ASP A 1143 3.70 15.48 32.80
N ALA A 1144 2.57 15.57 33.50
CA ALA A 1144 1.28 15.09 33.01
C ALA A 1144 0.58 16.11 32.09
N THR A 1145 1.15 17.30 31.88
CA THR A 1145 0.62 18.29 30.95
C THR A 1145 0.95 17.93 29.50
N THR A 1146 0.15 18.40 28.53
CA THR A 1146 0.45 18.31 27.09
C THR A 1146 -0.27 19.42 26.30
N PRO A 1147 0.30 19.98 25.22
CA PRO A 1147 -0.39 20.94 24.36
C PRO A 1147 -1.42 20.29 23.42
N HIS A 1148 -1.53 18.96 23.39
CA HIS A 1148 -2.45 18.26 22.49
C HIS A 1148 -3.85 18.15 23.12
N LEU A 1149 -4.89 18.51 22.36
CA LEU A 1149 -6.30 18.50 22.79
C LEU A 1149 -6.91 17.08 22.86
N LEU A 1150 -6.22 16.18 23.55
CA LEU A 1150 -6.53 14.76 23.73
C LEU A 1150 -5.89 14.24 25.02
N SER A 1151 -6.53 13.27 25.66
CA SER A 1151 -6.06 12.68 26.93
C SER A 1151 -5.69 11.21 26.72
N LEU A 1152 -4.40 10.88 26.93
CA LEU A 1152 -3.84 9.54 26.72
C LEU A 1152 -3.14 9.03 27.98
N PHE A 1153 -3.16 7.71 28.17
CA PHE A 1153 -2.33 7.04 29.16
C PHE A 1153 -0.97 6.72 28.52
N MET A 1154 0.08 7.39 29.00
CA MET A 1154 1.43 7.35 28.44
C MET A 1154 2.42 6.71 29.44
N PRO A 1155 3.30 5.80 28.98
CA PRO A 1155 4.30 5.19 29.84
C PRO A 1155 5.48 6.13 30.11
N PHE A 1156 5.90 6.21 31.38
CA PHE A 1156 7.19 6.77 31.80
C PHE A 1156 8.14 5.64 32.18
N VAL A 1157 9.30 5.58 31.52
CA VAL A 1157 10.27 4.48 31.62
C VAL A 1157 11.48 4.90 32.44
N PHE A 1158 11.86 4.10 33.44
CA PHE A 1158 13.05 4.33 34.27
C PHE A 1158 13.70 3.02 34.71
N GLU A 1159 14.98 3.09 35.12
CA GLU A 1159 15.73 1.94 35.63
C GLU A 1159 15.63 1.83 37.16
N VAL A 1160 15.49 0.60 37.65
CA VAL A 1160 15.52 0.24 39.08
C VAL A 1160 16.52 -0.89 39.32
N THR A 1161 17.14 -0.94 40.50
CA THR A 1161 17.83 -2.15 40.95
C THR A 1161 16.82 -3.25 41.28
N GLN A 1162 17.21 -4.51 41.10
CA GLN A 1162 16.38 -5.66 41.42
C GLN A 1162 16.17 -5.83 42.94
N HIS A 1163 14.92 -5.95 43.39
CA HIS A 1163 14.54 -6.28 44.76
C HIS A 1163 13.12 -6.88 44.80
N GLU A 1164 12.86 -7.82 45.72
CA GLU A 1164 11.56 -8.50 45.85
C GLU A 1164 10.43 -7.58 46.33
N HIS A 1165 10.76 -6.61 47.18
CA HIS A 1165 9.86 -5.57 47.67
C HIS A 1165 10.45 -4.19 47.31
N CYS A 1166 10.52 -3.87 46.02
CA CYS A 1166 10.95 -2.55 45.55
C CYS A 1166 9.81 -1.54 45.79
N ARG A 1167 9.99 -0.60 46.73
CA ARG A 1167 9.01 0.46 46.98
C ARG A 1167 9.37 1.76 46.27
N ILE A 1168 8.40 2.28 45.51
CA ILE A 1168 8.54 3.45 44.65
C ILE A 1168 7.45 4.46 45.01
N ARG A 1169 7.84 5.64 45.47
CA ARG A 1169 6.93 6.73 45.81
C ARG A 1169 6.82 7.73 44.65
N ILE A 1170 5.59 8.15 44.39
CA ILE A 1170 5.23 9.18 43.42
C ILE A 1170 4.55 10.32 44.21
N THR A 1171 5.04 11.55 44.11
CA THR A 1171 4.56 12.71 44.89
C THR A 1171 4.18 13.86 43.97
N ILE A 1172 2.99 14.44 44.14
CA ILE A 1172 2.51 15.57 43.33
C ILE A 1172 3.31 16.84 43.70
N LEU A 1173 3.75 17.58 42.68
CA LEU A 1173 4.54 18.80 42.83
C LEU A 1173 3.68 20.06 42.63
N PRO A 1174 4.06 21.20 43.24
CA PRO A 1174 3.44 22.51 42.98
C PRO A 1174 3.84 23.11 41.61
N ASP A 1175 4.67 22.42 40.83
CA ASP A 1175 4.99 22.78 39.46
C ASP A 1175 3.74 22.81 38.57
N ALA A 1176 3.63 23.85 37.72
CA ALA A 1176 2.55 23.95 36.73
C ALA A 1176 2.75 23.08 35.47
N GLY A 1177 3.93 22.46 35.30
CA GLY A 1177 4.27 21.65 34.12
C GLY A 1177 4.67 22.44 32.88
N GLN A 1178 4.90 21.75 31.76
CA GLN A 1178 5.24 22.36 30.47
C GLN A 1178 4.09 23.15 29.84
N VAL A 1179 2.85 22.74 30.10
CA VAL A 1179 1.62 23.42 29.66
C VAL A 1179 0.72 23.64 30.87
N PRO A 1180 0.84 24.80 31.56
CA PRO A 1180 0.08 25.12 32.76
C PRO A 1180 -1.43 24.92 32.61
N SER A 1181 -1.99 24.00 33.40
CA SER A 1181 -3.42 23.67 33.40
C SER A 1181 -4.25 24.46 34.44
N GLY A 1182 -3.58 25.02 35.45
CA GLY A 1182 -4.20 25.66 36.61
C GLY A 1182 -4.51 24.73 37.80
N GLU A 1183 -4.31 23.41 37.63
CA GLU A 1183 -4.59 22.38 38.65
C GLU A 1183 -3.44 21.37 38.74
N HIS A 1184 -3.43 20.53 39.79
CA HIS A 1184 -2.35 19.58 40.06
C HIS A 1184 -2.79 18.10 40.00
N LYS A 1185 -3.76 17.75 39.16
CA LYS A 1185 -4.18 16.35 39.03
C LYS A 1185 -3.02 15.47 38.56
N PHE A 1186 -2.83 14.32 39.20
CA PHE A 1186 -1.95 13.26 38.72
C PHE A 1186 -2.63 11.90 38.87
N ALA A 1187 -2.60 11.09 37.81
CA ALA A 1187 -3.34 9.83 37.75
C ALA A 1187 -2.48 8.72 37.11
N VAL A 1188 -2.40 7.56 37.76
CA VAL A 1188 -1.67 6.37 37.28
C VAL A 1188 -2.57 5.15 37.24
N ASN A 1189 -2.42 4.30 36.22
CA ASN A 1189 -3.37 3.19 35.96
C ASN A 1189 -2.73 1.85 35.55
N ALA A 1190 -1.41 1.81 35.38
CA ALA A 1190 -0.68 0.59 35.10
C ALA A 1190 0.80 0.72 35.49
N VAL A 1191 1.42 -0.41 35.82
CA VAL A 1191 2.87 -0.52 35.92
C VAL A 1191 3.34 -1.86 35.37
N VAL A 1192 4.48 -1.83 34.67
CA VAL A 1192 5.14 -3.01 34.09
C VAL A 1192 6.55 -3.07 34.62
N VAL A 1193 6.99 -4.26 35.01
CA VAL A 1193 8.41 -4.57 35.25
C VAL A 1193 8.90 -5.42 34.07
N ALA A 1194 9.97 -5.00 33.43
CA ALA A 1194 10.63 -5.74 32.37
C ALA A 1194 12.13 -5.85 32.64
N ARG A 1195 12.76 -6.96 32.24
CA ARG A 1195 14.21 -7.11 32.31
C ARG A 1195 14.86 -6.17 31.29
N LYS A 1196 15.86 -5.39 31.72
CA LYS A 1196 16.69 -4.61 30.79
C LYS A 1196 17.54 -5.58 29.94
N PRO A 1197 17.57 -5.45 28.59
CA PRO A 1197 18.52 -6.18 27.75
C PRO A 1197 19.98 -5.91 28.16
N ALA A 1198 20.87 -6.86 27.86
CA ALA A 1198 22.29 -6.78 28.22
C ALA A 1198 23.09 -5.89 27.25
#